data_AF-A0A9N9FG70-F1
#
_entry.id   AF-A0A9N9FG70-F1
#
_cell.length_a   1.000
_cell.length_b   1.000
_cell.length_c   1.000
_cell.angle_alpha   90.00
_cell.angle_beta   90.00
_cell.angle_gamma   90.00
#
_symmetry.space_group_name_H-M   'P 1'
#
loop_
_entity.id
_entity.type
_entity.pdbx_description
1 polymer ?
#
loop_
_entity_poly.entity_id
_entity_poly.type
_entity_poly.pdbx_seq_one_letter_code
_entity_poly.pdbx_strand_id
1 'polypeptide(L)'
;MRVDDMERRDRLSHTTYRRSSPQYSALRKRAQLTWLTMRMTAAPKLMHAIVIICILFFICASSFFFGRTPAKPSHKHDTDIDVEILSSNVMFVIDSKRQAIAWQPLICRIAFWEDVSVRVLISGAKRDASKEEIDSIIRKKGCSVKLYDMHIDDGNSYSWSEENKIDVMMQTSQVVGKIMKKANPAVVFITKDDDNYVMRGVSAALSGFDRATTIAIPLPDVKHSLWIADLSLSILQHWKRPRIQLQVITQNRFNSFSRLMQSLSSAFYFGDEVSLTISMDRKVDQETMDFCRKFKWQYGSFSLRDRVVQGGLLVAVMESYYPADNHEYGIPLEDDVEVSPFFYMWAKYALLKYRYGPGRSSSRRLYGISLYGPKTSELHWNGRRPFDPEAVLQHTSYPTRSPYLFQVPCSWGAVYFPEVWREFHQYLKYRMDDVNGYNVQNITVPGSRSVRWRNSWKRFFIELVYLRGYVMLYPNFKNFTSLSTNHAESGEHMHPERKKTPPSLVFTVPLMNTNTVLEELPNGHLPQYAELPVLDLWGNVVGHDELIHRGLNLQREVSECPPEDLTYDPKDLLCAAAYQRPTPTESLPVKDIIEEIIPEADDDVDTLVTTAIDDHPVELEVDDANADDQVDAMDHLDIDQLIDTNEEPEEVPFFLGE
;
A
#
# COMPACT_ATOMS: atom_id res chain seq x y z
N MET A 1 -87.65 3.70 10.32
CA MET A 1 -88.03 4.80 9.41
C MET A 1 -86.84 5.77 9.36
N ARG A 2 -85.98 5.77 8.34
CA ARG A 2 -85.93 4.89 7.16
C ARG A 2 -84.50 4.29 6.99
N VAL A 3 -84.24 2.98 7.17
CA VAL A 3 -84.72 1.78 6.40
C VAL A 3 -83.85 1.66 5.14
N ASP A 4 -82.92 0.70 4.95
CA ASP A 4 -82.67 -0.65 5.54
C ASP A 4 -81.12 -0.97 5.64
N ASP A 5 -80.58 -2.07 6.20
CA ASP A 5 -81.16 -3.34 6.69
C ASP A 5 -80.35 -4.04 7.83
N MET A 6 -81.03 -4.98 8.50
CA MET A 6 -80.68 -6.04 9.49
C MET A 6 -79.20 -6.38 9.79
N GLU A 7 -78.77 -6.31 11.07
CA GLU A 7 -78.83 -7.32 12.16
C GLU A 7 -77.70 -8.39 12.15
N ARG A 8 -76.73 -8.40 13.09
CA ARG A 8 -76.77 -8.81 14.52
C ARG A 8 -76.57 -10.33 14.75
N ARG A 9 -75.48 -10.72 15.42
CA ARG A 9 -75.49 -11.48 16.71
C ARG A 9 -74.11 -11.87 17.25
N ASP A 10 -73.85 -11.44 18.48
CA ASP A 10 -72.79 -11.97 19.35
C ASP A 10 -73.15 -13.32 19.99
N ARG A 11 -72.11 -14.12 20.27
CA ARG A 11 -71.86 -14.82 21.57
C ARG A 11 -70.50 -15.55 21.50
N LEU A 12 -69.46 -15.21 22.27
CA LEU A 12 -69.24 -15.27 23.74
C LEU A 12 -69.23 -16.69 24.36
N SER A 13 -68.03 -17.16 24.71
CA SER A 13 -67.65 -17.87 25.96
C SER A 13 -66.10 -18.04 25.96
N HIS A 14 -65.33 -17.59 26.96
CA HIS A 14 -65.17 -18.07 28.35
C HIS A 14 -64.59 -19.51 28.44
N THR A 15 -63.55 -19.86 29.23
CA THR A 15 -62.55 -19.13 30.06
C THR A 15 -61.51 -20.13 30.63
N THR A 16 -60.29 -19.69 30.99
CA THR A 16 -59.39 -20.30 32.04
C THR A 16 -58.84 -21.74 31.81
N TYR A 17 -57.77 -22.28 32.45
CA TYR A 17 -56.94 -21.87 33.60
C TYR A 17 -55.52 -22.54 33.62
N ARG A 18 -54.55 -21.90 34.31
CA ARG A 18 -53.35 -22.39 35.06
C ARG A 18 -52.41 -23.56 34.61
N ARG A 19 -51.11 -23.21 34.57
CA ARG A 19 -49.91 -23.79 35.28
C ARG A 19 -49.76 -25.32 35.44
N SER A 20 -48.61 -25.85 34.96
CA SER A 20 -47.63 -26.58 35.80
C SER A 20 -46.26 -26.78 35.10
N SER A 21 -45.18 -26.70 35.89
CA SER A 21 -43.80 -27.17 35.61
C SER A 21 -43.66 -28.66 36.04
N PRO A 22 -42.52 -29.40 35.90
CA PRO A 22 -41.14 -28.98 35.57
C PRO A 22 -40.33 -29.89 34.60
N GLN A 23 -39.03 -29.58 34.51
CA GLN A 23 -37.87 -30.30 33.94
C GLN A 23 -37.97 -31.84 33.73
N TYR A 24 -37.37 -32.38 32.64
CA TYR A 24 -36.08 -33.12 32.68
C TYR A 24 -35.60 -33.66 31.30
N SER A 25 -34.28 -33.81 31.16
CA SER A 25 -33.49 -34.71 30.27
C SER A 25 -33.65 -34.71 28.74
N ALA A 26 -32.50 -34.57 28.08
CA ALA A 26 -32.29 -34.77 26.64
C ALA A 26 -32.39 -36.24 26.17
N LEU A 27 -32.76 -36.47 24.90
CA LEU A 27 -31.90 -37.12 23.89
C LEU A 27 -32.54 -37.20 22.49
N ARG A 28 -31.69 -37.24 21.46
CA ARG A 28 -32.04 -37.30 20.02
C ARG A 28 -32.60 -38.68 19.62
N LYS A 29 -33.60 -38.73 18.72
CA LYS A 29 -33.50 -39.38 17.39
C LYS A 29 -34.71 -39.18 16.46
N ARG A 30 -34.41 -39.29 15.16
CA ARG A 30 -35.25 -39.14 13.95
C ARG A 30 -36.60 -39.87 13.96
N ALA A 31 -37.59 -39.25 13.32
CA ALA A 31 -38.75 -39.93 12.71
C ALA A 31 -38.51 -40.22 11.21
N GLN A 32 -39.24 -41.19 10.64
CA GLN A 32 -39.08 -41.69 9.27
C GLN A 32 -40.21 -41.23 8.31
N LEU A 33 -40.04 -41.60 7.03
CA LEU A 33 -40.88 -41.48 5.82
C LEU A 33 -42.42 -41.60 6.03
N THR A 34 -43.27 -41.12 5.10
CA THR A 34 -43.81 -41.84 3.90
C THR A 34 -44.88 -40.96 3.21
N TRP A 35 -45.41 -41.13 1.97
CA TRP A 35 -45.11 -41.87 0.73
C TRP A 35 -45.97 -41.27 -0.43
N LEU A 36 -45.48 -41.16 -1.68
CA LEU A 36 -46.17 -41.42 -2.99
C LEU A 36 -45.30 -40.84 -4.16
N THR A 37 -44.44 -41.62 -4.82
CA THR A 37 -44.65 -42.45 -6.04
C THR A 37 -45.10 -41.76 -7.33
N MET A 38 -44.24 -41.83 -8.35
CA MET A 38 -44.66 -42.06 -9.75
C MET A 38 -43.62 -42.98 -10.43
N ARG A 39 -44.06 -43.91 -11.29
CA ARG A 39 -43.23 -44.96 -11.90
C ARG A 39 -42.65 -44.53 -13.25
N MET A 40 -41.39 -44.88 -13.52
CA MET A 40 -40.91 -45.23 -14.87
C MET A 40 -39.98 -46.45 -14.79
N THR A 41 -39.95 -47.25 -15.85
CA THR A 41 -39.43 -48.63 -15.85
C THR A 41 -38.14 -48.79 -16.66
N ALA A 42 -37.20 -49.55 -16.08
CA ALA A 42 -36.18 -50.41 -16.72
C ALA A 42 -35.41 -49.91 -17.97
N ALA A 43 -34.11 -49.60 -17.81
CA ALA A 43 -32.98 -50.41 -18.34
C ALA A 43 -31.62 -49.67 -18.38
N PRO A 44 -30.66 -49.97 -17.48
CA PRO A 44 -29.28 -49.48 -17.62
C PRO A 44 -28.22 -50.61 -17.47
N LYS A 45 -28.20 -51.59 -18.39
CA LYS A 45 -27.09 -52.58 -18.47
C LYS A 45 -26.36 -52.60 -19.81
N LEU A 46 -26.98 -52.12 -20.91
CA LEU A 46 -26.36 -52.13 -22.24
C LEU A 46 -25.33 -50.99 -22.42
N MET A 47 -25.62 -49.78 -21.92
CA MET A 47 -24.72 -48.61 -22.03
C MET A 47 -23.36 -48.83 -21.36
N HIS A 48 -23.32 -49.47 -20.18
CA HIS A 48 -22.06 -49.74 -19.48
C HIS A 48 -21.17 -50.74 -20.24
N ALA A 49 -21.75 -51.72 -20.93
CA ALA A 49 -20.98 -52.66 -21.75
C ALA A 49 -20.35 -51.98 -22.97
N ILE A 50 -21.07 -51.07 -23.63
CA ILE A 50 -20.57 -50.32 -24.80
C ILE A 50 -19.39 -49.44 -24.41
N VAL A 51 -19.47 -48.70 -23.29
CA VAL A 51 -18.37 -47.84 -22.82
C VAL A 51 -17.09 -48.64 -22.52
N ILE A 52 -17.21 -49.82 -21.89
CA ILE A 52 -16.05 -50.69 -21.59
C ILE A 52 -15.43 -51.23 -22.89
N ILE A 53 -16.25 -51.61 -23.88
CA ILE A 53 -15.76 -52.08 -25.19
C ILE A 53 -15.02 -50.96 -25.93
N CYS A 54 -15.54 -49.72 -25.93
CA CYS A 54 -14.86 -48.57 -26.52
C CYS A 54 -13.49 -48.27 -25.87
N ILE A 55 -13.39 -48.37 -24.55
CA ILE A 55 -12.11 -48.17 -23.82
C ILE A 55 -11.09 -49.26 -24.19
N LEU A 56 -11.51 -50.53 -24.25
CA LEU A 56 -10.63 -51.63 -24.65
C LEU A 56 -10.18 -51.51 -26.12
N PHE A 57 -11.05 -51.03 -27.01
CA PHE A 57 -10.69 -50.79 -28.42
C PHE A 57 -9.65 -49.67 -28.55
N PHE A 58 -9.73 -48.61 -27.75
CA PHE A 58 -8.73 -47.53 -27.71
C PHE A 58 -7.35 -48.02 -27.23
N ILE A 59 -7.32 -48.89 -26.22
CA ILE A 59 -6.07 -49.48 -25.68
C ILE A 59 -5.42 -50.43 -26.69
N CYS A 60 -6.22 -51.23 -27.42
CA CYS A 60 -5.70 -52.07 -28.50
C CYS A 60 -5.20 -51.24 -29.71
N ALA A 61 -5.91 -50.16 -30.07
CA ALA A 61 -5.51 -49.30 -31.20
C ALA A 61 -4.18 -48.56 -30.94
N SER A 62 -3.96 -48.07 -29.71
CA SER A 62 -2.68 -47.43 -29.34
C SER A 62 -1.49 -48.41 -29.35
N SER A 63 -1.75 -49.71 -29.19
CA SER A 63 -0.73 -50.76 -29.20
C SER A 63 -0.29 -51.20 -30.60
N PHE A 64 -1.04 -50.83 -31.66
CA PHE A 64 -0.79 -51.33 -33.03
C PHE A 64 -0.14 -50.31 -33.98
N PHE A 65 -0.08 -49.03 -33.61
CA PHE A 65 0.49 -47.96 -34.47
C PHE A 65 1.95 -47.58 -34.18
N PHE A 66 2.55 -48.05 -33.09
CA PHE A 66 3.99 -47.87 -32.83
C PHE A 66 4.86 -48.92 -33.54
N GLY A 67 4.80 -48.93 -34.87
CA GLY A 67 5.80 -49.58 -35.70
C GLY A 67 7.16 -48.89 -35.52
N ARG A 68 8.11 -49.57 -34.89
CA ARG A 68 9.48 -49.05 -34.69
C ARG A 68 10.18 -48.79 -36.04
N THR A 69 10.35 -47.52 -36.40
CA THR A 69 11.50 -47.11 -37.21
C THR A 69 12.72 -46.91 -36.28
N PRO A 70 13.93 -47.35 -36.67
CA PRO A 70 15.12 -47.15 -35.84
C PRO A 70 15.56 -45.69 -35.93
N ALA A 71 15.17 -44.89 -34.93
CA ALA A 71 15.74 -43.55 -34.74
C ALA A 71 17.26 -43.67 -34.55
N LYS A 72 18.04 -42.91 -35.34
CA LYS A 72 19.47 -42.74 -35.10
C LYS A 72 19.68 -42.22 -33.66
N PRO A 73 20.77 -42.60 -32.98
CA PRO A 73 21.03 -42.11 -31.63
C PRO A 73 21.18 -40.59 -31.67
N SER A 74 20.21 -39.88 -31.09
CA SER A 74 20.42 -38.48 -30.73
C SER A 74 21.49 -38.44 -29.65
N HIS A 75 22.46 -37.56 -29.81
CA HIS A 75 23.48 -37.36 -28.78
C HIS A 75 22.79 -36.89 -27.50
N LYS A 76 22.82 -37.74 -26.46
CA LYS A 76 22.60 -37.30 -25.10
C LYS A 76 23.73 -36.34 -24.73
N HIS A 77 23.50 -35.04 -24.94
CA HIS A 77 24.06 -34.05 -24.04
C HIS A 77 23.27 -34.15 -22.73
N ASP A 78 23.64 -35.13 -21.88
CA ASP A 78 23.53 -34.91 -20.45
C ASP A 78 24.50 -33.74 -20.16
N THR A 79 23.96 -32.52 -20.09
CA THR A 79 24.69 -31.36 -19.59
C THR A 79 24.96 -31.63 -18.12
N ASP A 80 26.18 -32.07 -17.83
CA ASP A 80 26.62 -32.34 -16.47
C ASP A 80 26.77 -31.00 -15.75
N ILE A 81 25.65 -30.53 -15.18
CA ILE A 81 25.53 -29.22 -14.51
C ILE A 81 26.59 -29.16 -13.41
N ASP A 82 27.61 -28.34 -13.60
CA ASP A 82 28.85 -28.41 -12.84
C ASP A 82 28.64 -28.41 -11.31
N VAL A 83 29.43 -29.19 -10.58
CA VAL A 83 29.33 -29.31 -9.11
C VAL A 83 29.51 -27.96 -8.41
N GLU A 84 30.23 -27.03 -9.05
CA GLU A 84 30.33 -25.65 -8.61
C GLU A 84 28.98 -24.95 -8.39
N ILE A 85 27.89 -25.34 -9.05
CA ILE A 85 26.57 -24.65 -9.02
C ILE A 85 25.82 -24.82 -7.67
N LEU A 86 26.25 -25.75 -6.82
CA LEU A 86 25.50 -26.27 -5.68
C LEU A 86 25.38 -25.37 -4.43
N SER A 87 26.04 -24.21 -4.37
CA SER A 87 26.25 -23.47 -3.11
C SER A 87 25.74 -22.02 -3.10
N SER A 88 24.68 -21.68 -3.85
CA SER A 88 24.32 -20.27 -4.08
C SER A 88 22.91 -19.86 -3.70
N ASN A 89 22.87 -18.82 -2.85
CA ASN A 89 21.66 -18.30 -2.24
C ASN A 89 20.91 -17.30 -3.14
N VAL A 90 21.62 -16.57 -4.03
CA VAL A 90 21.03 -15.59 -4.95
C VAL A 90 21.42 -15.88 -6.40
N MET A 91 20.44 -15.87 -7.29
CA MET A 91 20.64 -15.98 -8.74
C MET A 91 19.99 -14.82 -9.49
N PHE A 92 20.58 -14.43 -10.61
CA PHE A 92 20.00 -13.57 -11.63
C PHE A 92 19.88 -14.36 -12.93
N VAL A 93 18.80 -14.18 -13.68
CA VAL A 93 18.67 -14.70 -15.06
C VAL A 93 18.69 -13.53 -16.03
N ILE A 94 19.63 -13.55 -16.98
CA ILE A 94 19.93 -12.45 -17.90
C ILE A 94 19.89 -12.95 -19.34
N ASP A 95 19.03 -12.33 -20.15
CA ASP A 95 18.77 -12.74 -21.54
C ASP A 95 19.40 -11.85 -22.61
N SER A 96 19.81 -10.63 -22.26
CA SER A 96 20.39 -9.69 -23.24
C SER A 96 21.38 -8.72 -22.60
N LYS A 97 22.22 -8.08 -23.43
CA LYS A 97 23.11 -6.98 -22.97
C LYS A 97 22.33 -5.88 -22.24
N ARG A 98 21.12 -5.56 -22.71
CA ARG A 98 20.27 -4.53 -22.12
C ARG A 98 19.84 -4.89 -20.69
N GLN A 99 19.48 -6.15 -20.45
CA GLN A 99 19.18 -6.64 -19.10
C GLN A 99 20.44 -6.63 -18.23
N ALA A 100 21.59 -7.06 -18.75
CA ALA A 100 22.86 -7.05 -18.01
C ALA A 100 23.26 -5.66 -17.52
N ILE A 101 23.16 -4.64 -18.39
CA ILE A 101 23.45 -3.24 -18.05
C ILE A 101 22.49 -2.73 -16.97
N ALA A 102 21.19 -3.06 -17.06
CA ALA A 102 20.19 -2.63 -16.08
C ALA A 102 20.41 -3.27 -14.70
N TRP A 103 20.68 -4.58 -14.65
CA TRP A 103 20.85 -5.33 -13.41
C TRP A 103 22.25 -5.19 -12.78
N GLN A 104 23.29 -4.84 -13.54
CA GLN A 104 24.68 -4.72 -13.08
C GLN A 104 24.82 -3.96 -11.73
N PRO A 105 24.21 -2.78 -11.52
CA PRO A 105 24.34 -2.05 -10.26
C PRO A 105 23.83 -2.85 -9.04
N LEU A 106 22.70 -3.56 -9.19
CA LEU A 106 22.13 -4.38 -8.12
C LEU A 106 22.92 -5.67 -7.92
N ILE A 107 23.31 -6.35 -9.01
CA ILE A 107 24.18 -7.54 -8.99
C ILE A 107 25.46 -7.23 -8.19
N CYS A 108 26.12 -6.12 -8.49
CA CYS A 108 27.34 -5.73 -7.78
C CYS A 108 27.08 -5.39 -6.31
N ARG A 109 26.02 -4.66 -5.96
CA ARG A 109 25.77 -4.30 -4.56
C ARG A 109 25.42 -5.52 -3.69
N ILE A 110 24.70 -6.51 -4.24
CA ILE A 110 24.41 -7.78 -3.55
C ILE A 110 25.65 -8.70 -3.51
N ALA A 111 26.54 -8.65 -4.51
CA ALA A 111 27.76 -9.46 -4.52
C ALA A 111 28.80 -9.08 -3.45
N PHE A 112 28.62 -7.94 -2.77
CA PHE A 112 29.43 -7.52 -1.62
C PHE A 112 28.81 -7.88 -0.25
N TRP A 113 27.66 -8.55 -0.22
CA TRP A 113 27.07 -9.05 1.04
C TRP A 113 27.91 -10.20 1.63
N GLU A 114 28.09 -10.18 2.95
CA GLU A 114 28.67 -11.30 3.70
C GLU A 114 27.78 -12.55 3.58
N ASP A 115 28.41 -13.74 3.52
CA ASP A 115 27.78 -15.06 3.41
C ASP A 115 26.75 -15.26 2.26
N VAL A 116 26.75 -14.39 1.25
CA VAL A 116 25.88 -14.51 0.07
C VAL A 116 26.69 -14.57 -1.23
N SER A 117 26.72 -15.75 -1.85
CA SER A 117 27.24 -15.89 -3.21
C SER A 117 26.16 -15.58 -4.27
N VAL A 118 26.49 -14.70 -5.21
CA VAL A 118 25.64 -14.35 -6.37
C VAL A 118 26.09 -15.14 -7.61
N ARG A 119 25.12 -15.63 -8.40
CA ARG A 119 25.35 -16.15 -9.77
C ARG A 119 24.51 -15.46 -10.81
N VAL A 120 25.01 -15.45 -12.03
CA VAL A 120 24.29 -15.01 -13.23
C VAL A 120 24.13 -16.20 -14.17
N LEU A 121 22.88 -16.57 -14.44
CA LEU A 121 22.51 -17.52 -15.49
C LEU A 121 22.25 -16.74 -16.77
N ILE A 122 22.90 -17.13 -17.86
CA ILE A 122 22.79 -16.49 -19.16
C ILE A 122 21.92 -17.36 -20.07
N SER A 123 20.89 -16.76 -20.66
CA SER A 123 19.98 -17.43 -21.61
C SER A 123 20.13 -16.96 -23.06
N GLY A 124 20.82 -15.83 -23.28
CA GLY A 124 20.96 -15.17 -24.58
C GLY A 124 22.33 -15.26 -25.25
N ALA A 125 23.17 -16.22 -24.88
CA ALA A 125 24.54 -16.34 -25.37
C ALA A 125 24.67 -16.40 -26.92
N LYS A 126 23.61 -16.84 -27.61
CA LYS A 126 23.50 -16.89 -29.08
C LYS A 126 22.87 -15.65 -29.72
N ARG A 127 22.25 -14.74 -28.95
CA ARG A 127 21.41 -13.63 -29.45
C ARG A 127 22.01 -12.23 -29.28
N ASP A 128 22.85 -12.03 -28.27
CA ASP A 128 23.78 -10.89 -28.07
C ASP A 128 24.49 -10.95 -26.70
N ALA A 129 24.16 -11.91 -25.83
CA ALA A 129 24.61 -11.93 -24.44
C ALA A 129 25.65 -13.02 -24.18
N SER A 130 26.75 -13.06 -24.95
CA SER A 130 27.82 -14.05 -24.70
C SER A 130 28.42 -13.90 -23.29
N LYS A 131 28.97 -14.98 -22.74
CA LYS A 131 29.51 -14.99 -21.37
C LYS A 131 30.57 -13.90 -21.17
N GLU A 132 31.41 -13.70 -22.17
CA GLU A 132 32.51 -12.73 -22.20
C GLU A 132 31.98 -11.28 -22.22
N GLU A 133 30.90 -11.02 -22.97
CA GLU A 133 30.27 -9.70 -23.01
C GLU A 133 29.56 -9.37 -21.69
N ILE A 134 28.87 -10.33 -21.08
CA ILE A 134 28.17 -10.15 -19.80
C ILE A 134 29.19 -10.01 -18.65
N ASP A 135 30.27 -10.79 -18.65
CA ASP A 135 31.38 -10.64 -17.69
C ASP A 135 32.06 -9.27 -17.82
N SER A 136 32.34 -8.82 -19.04
CA SER A 136 32.87 -7.47 -19.33
C SER A 136 31.95 -6.35 -18.81
N ILE A 137 30.63 -6.48 -19.04
CA ILE A 137 29.63 -5.54 -18.49
C ILE A 137 29.70 -5.55 -16.95
N ILE A 138 29.66 -6.70 -16.29
CA ILE A 138 29.63 -6.78 -14.83
C ILE A 138 30.92 -6.24 -14.21
N ARG A 139 32.09 -6.64 -14.72
CA ARG A 139 33.41 -6.20 -14.23
C ARG A 139 33.62 -4.68 -14.33
N LYS A 140 32.92 -3.98 -15.23
CA LYS A 140 33.01 -2.51 -15.38
C LYS A 140 32.65 -1.74 -14.09
N LYS A 141 31.92 -2.35 -13.14
CA LYS A 141 31.62 -1.78 -11.81
C LYS A 141 32.47 -2.35 -10.67
N GLY A 142 33.52 -3.11 -10.97
CA GLY A 142 34.48 -3.61 -9.97
C GLY A 142 34.01 -4.83 -9.17
N CYS A 143 32.85 -5.42 -9.49
CA CYS A 143 32.42 -6.69 -8.89
C CYS A 143 32.73 -7.88 -9.80
N SER A 144 32.87 -9.08 -9.21
CA SER A 144 33.11 -10.34 -9.94
C SER A 144 32.17 -11.41 -9.39
N VAL A 145 31.33 -11.96 -10.26
CA VAL A 145 30.33 -13.00 -9.93
C VAL A 145 30.57 -14.24 -10.78
N LYS A 146 30.00 -15.39 -10.41
CA LYS A 146 30.07 -16.60 -11.26
C LYS A 146 29.00 -16.56 -12.34
N LEU A 147 29.42 -16.60 -13.61
CA LEU A 147 28.54 -16.65 -14.78
C LEU A 147 28.45 -18.06 -15.35
N TYR A 148 27.24 -18.50 -15.68
CA TYR A 148 26.95 -19.78 -16.30
C TYR A 148 26.04 -19.60 -17.51
N ASP A 149 26.49 -20.07 -18.68
CA ASP A 149 25.65 -20.15 -19.88
C ASP A 149 24.77 -21.39 -19.79
N MET A 150 23.45 -21.20 -19.95
CA MET A 150 22.48 -22.31 -19.95
C MET A 150 22.45 -23.07 -21.28
N HIS A 151 23.17 -22.59 -22.30
CA HIS A 151 23.26 -23.19 -23.64
C HIS A 151 21.89 -23.49 -24.25
N ILE A 152 20.94 -22.56 -24.09
CA ILE A 152 19.62 -22.66 -24.69
C ILE A 152 19.78 -22.74 -26.22
N ASP A 153 19.09 -23.68 -26.85
CA ASP A 153 19.08 -23.81 -28.29
C ASP A 153 17.82 -23.20 -28.86
N ASP A 154 17.99 -22.03 -29.44
CA ASP A 154 16.94 -21.09 -29.78
C ASP A 154 16.83 -20.89 -31.30
N GLY A 155 17.82 -21.36 -32.05
CA GLY A 155 17.93 -21.09 -33.49
C GLY A 155 18.11 -19.59 -33.78
N ASN A 156 18.20 -19.24 -35.06
CA ASN A 156 18.39 -17.85 -35.44
C ASN A 156 17.07 -17.07 -35.23
N SER A 157 17.01 -16.17 -34.25
CA SER A 157 15.76 -15.67 -33.65
C SER A 157 14.88 -14.78 -34.55
N TYR A 158 15.33 -14.46 -35.76
CA TYR A 158 14.68 -13.51 -36.67
C TYR A 158 13.48 -14.06 -37.45
N SER A 159 13.16 -15.36 -37.38
CA SER A 159 12.03 -15.95 -38.12
C SER A 159 11.36 -17.15 -37.41
N TRP A 160 10.99 -17.00 -36.14
CA TRP A 160 10.27 -18.05 -35.42
C TRP A 160 8.80 -18.14 -35.85
N SER A 161 8.35 -19.36 -36.17
CA SER A 161 6.93 -19.73 -36.13
C SER A 161 6.42 -19.75 -34.68
N GLU A 162 5.10 -19.77 -34.48
CA GLU A 162 4.52 -19.97 -33.13
C GLU A 162 4.89 -21.32 -32.52
N GLU A 163 5.18 -22.35 -33.33
CA GLU A 163 5.69 -23.64 -32.85
C GLU A 163 7.10 -23.49 -32.25
N ASN A 164 8.04 -22.87 -32.98
CA ASN A 164 9.41 -22.63 -32.49
C ASN A 164 9.41 -21.80 -31.20
N LYS A 165 8.52 -20.81 -31.10
CA LYS A 165 8.33 -19.97 -29.89
C LYS A 165 7.94 -20.81 -28.66
N ILE A 166 7.05 -21.78 -28.81
CA ILE A 166 6.61 -22.66 -27.73
C ILE A 166 7.73 -23.66 -27.38
N ASP A 167 8.44 -24.21 -28.36
CA ASP A 167 9.54 -25.15 -28.12
C ASP A 167 10.67 -24.52 -27.30
N VAL A 168 11.10 -23.30 -27.64
CA VAL A 168 12.15 -22.61 -26.87
C VAL A 168 11.67 -22.23 -25.47
N MET A 169 10.40 -21.85 -25.29
CA MET A 169 9.80 -21.62 -23.97
C MET A 169 9.84 -22.92 -23.12
N MET A 170 9.46 -24.07 -23.70
CA MET A 170 9.48 -25.37 -23.02
C MET A 170 10.90 -25.83 -22.70
N GLN A 171 11.84 -25.72 -23.64
CA GLN A 171 13.24 -26.07 -23.42
C GLN A 171 13.87 -25.22 -22.32
N THR A 172 13.65 -23.90 -22.35
CA THR A 172 14.11 -22.98 -21.31
C THR A 172 13.55 -23.41 -19.95
N SER A 173 12.24 -23.69 -19.87
CA SER A 173 11.60 -24.14 -18.64
C SER A 173 12.20 -25.44 -18.09
N GLN A 174 12.49 -26.42 -18.95
CA GLN A 174 13.14 -27.67 -18.54
C GLN A 174 14.58 -27.47 -18.04
N VAL A 175 15.38 -26.63 -18.71
CA VAL A 175 16.77 -26.34 -18.32
C VAL A 175 16.83 -25.58 -16.99
N VAL A 176 16.07 -24.49 -16.88
CA VAL A 176 15.96 -23.71 -15.64
C VAL A 176 15.44 -24.58 -14.50
N GLY A 177 14.40 -25.38 -14.72
CA GLY A 177 13.85 -26.30 -13.71
C GLY A 177 14.85 -27.35 -13.21
N LYS A 178 15.77 -27.83 -14.05
CA LYS A 178 16.89 -28.71 -13.63
C LYS A 178 17.90 -27.93 -12.77
N ILE A 179 18.28 -26.72 -13.19
CA ILE A 179 19.23 -25.86 -12.46
C ILE A 179 18.67 -25.51 -11.07
N MET A 180 17.42 -25.04 -10.98
CA MET A 180 16.80 -24.65 -9.70
C MET A 180 16.71 -25.83 -8.73
N LYS A 181 16.37 -27.03 -9.20
CA LYS A 181 16.36 -28.25 -8.37
C LYS A 181 17.74 -28.65 -7.84
N LYS A 182 18.81 -28.41 -8.60
CA LYS A 182 20.19 -28.76 -8.21
C LYS A 182 20.83 -27.68 -7.34
N ALA A 183 20.69 -26.41 -7.71
CA ALA A 183 21.28 -25.27 -7.01
C ALA A 183 20.50 -24.84 -5.75
N ASN A 184 19.18 -25.05 -5.73
CA ASN A 184 18.27 -24.69 -4.64
C ASN A 184 18.50 -23.25 -4.10
N PRO A 185 18.40 -22.21 -4.95
CA PRO A 185 18.60 -20.83 -4.52
C PRO A 185 17.49 -20.36 -3.59
N ALA A 186 17.79 -19.40 -2.72
CA ALA A 186 16.81 -18.77 -1.84
C ALA A 186 16.03 -17.65 -2.55
N VAL A 187 16.69 -16.89 -3.44
CA VAL A 187 16.11 -15.79 -4.21
C VAL A 187 16.58 -15.85 -5.67
N VAL A 188 15.66 -15.62 -6.60
CA VAL A 188 15.96 -15.53 -8.05
C VAL A 188 15.40 -14.21 -8.60
N PHE A 189 16.28 -13.39 -9.15
CA PHE A 189 15.94 -12.16 -9.86
C PHE A 189 15.78 -12.43 -11.36
N ILE A 190 14.68 -11.96 -11.94
CA ILE A 190 14.40 -12.05 -13.37
C ILE A 190 13.83 -10.74 -13.91
N THR A 191 14.08 -10.46 -15.18
CA THR A 191 13.34 -9.40 -15.88
C THR A 191 11.91 -9.90 -16.16
N LYS A 192 10.88 -9.15 -15.75
CA LYS A 192 9.49 -9.42 -16.16
C LYS A 192 9.32 -8.91 -17.59
N ASP A 193 9.14 -9.84 -18.51
CA ASP A 193 9.08 -9.60 -19.96
C ASP A 193 8.18 -10.70 -20.56
N ASP A 194 6.90 -10.37 -20.74
CA ASP A 194 5.86 -11.31 -21.16
C ASP A 194 5.84 -11.52 -22.69
N ASP A 195 6.57 -10.71 -23.47
CA ASP A 195 6.75 -10.87 -24.91
C ASP A 195 7.96 -11.77 -25.25
N ASN A 196 8.95 -11.83 -24.36
CA ASN A 196 10.12 -12.70 -24.51
C ASN A 196 9.82 -14.16 -24.09
N TYR A 197 9.67 -15.05 -25.07
CA TYR A 197 9.37 -16.47 -24.85
C TYR A 197 10.42 -17.23 -24.02
N VAL A 198 11.68 -16.78 -24.01
CA VAL A 198 12.71 -17.34 -23.13
C VAL A 198 12.42 -16.93 -21.68
N MET A 199 12.14 -15.65 -21.41
CA MET A 199 11.76 -15.18 -20.07
C MET A 199 10.42 -15.74 -19.60
N ARG A 200 9.47 -16.02 -20.51
CA ARG A 200 8.27 -16.82 -20.20
C ARG A 200 8.62 -18.25 -19.77
N GLY A 201 9.60 -18.88 -20.42
CA GLY A 201 10.10 -20.21 -20.05
C GLY A 201 10.78 -20.22 -18.67
N VAL A 202 11.61 -19.22 -18.39
CA VAL A 202 12.21 -18.98 -17.06
C VAL A 202 11.11 -18.82 -16.01
N SER A 203 10.12 -17.95 -16.26
CA SER A 203 9.01 -17.69 -15.36
C SER A 203 8.18 -18.94 -15.10
N ALA A 204 7.86 -19.73 -16.13
CA ALA A 204 7.13 -20.98 -16.01
C ALA A 204 7.87 -22.03 -15.16
N ALA A 205 9.20 -22.12 -15.24
CA ALA A 205 9.99 -22.99 -14.38
C ALA A 205 9.97 -22.54 -12.91
N LEU A 206 10.04 -21.23 -12.68
CA LEU A 206 10.07 -20.64 -11.34
C LEU A 206 8.71 -20.69 -10.64
N SER A 207 7.60 -20.54 -11.37
CA SER A 207 6.24 -20.73 -10.85
C SER A 207 5.96 -22.16 -10.39
N GLY A 208 6.77 -23.14 -10.80
CA GLY A 208 6.72 -24.52 -10.31
C GLY A 208 7.74 -24.84 -9.21
N PHE A 209 8.39 -23.83 -8.60
CA PHE A 209 9.50 -24.01 -7.67
C PHE A 209 9.36 -23.17 -6.38
N ASP A 210 8.45 -23.57 -5.50
CA ASP A 210 8.11 -22.89 -4.23
C ASP A 210 9.27 -22.68 -3.23
N ARG A 211 10.45 -23.27 -3.48
CA ARG A 211 11.61 -23.20 -2.56
C ARG A 211 12.44 -21.92 -2.74
N ALA A 212 12.31 -21.23 -3.87
CA ALA A 212 12.97 -19.96 -4.13
C ALA A 212 11.96 -18.82 -4.20
N THR A 213 12.31 -17.64 -3.68
CA THR A 213 11.50 -16.44 -3.89
C THR A 213 11.89 -15.77 -5.20
N THR A 214 10.94 -15.72 -6.14
CA THR A 214 11.14 -15.06 -7.44
C THR A 214 10.80 -13.57 -7.36
N ILE A 215 11.79 -12.75 -7.71
CA ILE A 215 11.68 -11.29 -7.81
C ILE A 215 11.74 -10.91 -9.29
N ALA A 216 10.56 -10.85 -9.91
CA ALA A 216 10.38 -10.49 -11.31
C ALA A 216 10.10 -8.98 -11.43
N ILE A 217 11.00 -8.21 -12.04
CA ILE A 217 10.90 -6.74 -12.15
C ILE A 217 10.88 -6.34 -13.63
N PRO A 218 9.94 -5.49 -14.09
CA PRO A 218 9.94 -4.95 -15.45
C PRO A 218 11.23 -4.19 -15.73
N LEU A 219 11.79 -4.33 -16.94
CA LEU A 219 13.08 -3.71 -17.28
C LEU A 219 13.16 -2.19 -17.03
N PRO A 220 12.10 -1.38 -17.25
CA PRO A 220 12.10 0.05 -16.91
C PRO A 220 12.26 0.35 -15.40
N ASP A 221 11.76 -0.51 -14.53
CA ASP A 221 11.77 -0.35 -13.07
C ASP A 221 13.14 -0.72 -12.46
N VAL A 222 13.92 -1.57 -13.13
CA VAL A 222 15.19 -2.11 -12.60
C VAL A 222 16.18 -0.99 -12.21
N LYS A 223 16.25 0.10 -12.96
CA LYS A 223 17.10 1.27 -12.64
C LYS A 223 16.76 1.94 -11.31
N HIS A 224 15.55 1.72 -10.79
CA HIS A 224 15.06 2.24 -9.52
C HIS A 224 15.08 1.19 -8.38
N SER A 225 15.63 -0.01 -8.63
CA SER A 225 15.57 -1.15 -7.71
C SER A 225 16.73 -1.25 -6.70
N LEU A 226 17.67 -0.29 -6.68
CA LEU A 226 18.89 -0.35 -5.84
C LEU A 226 18.64 -0.46 -4.33
N TRP A 227 17.46 -0.05 -3.85
CA TRP A 227 17.04 -0.18 -2.45
C TRP A 227 16.88 -1.64 -2.00
N ILE A 228 16.65 -2.56 -2.93
CA ILE A 228 16.56 -4.00 -2.66
C ILE A 228 17.86 -4.51 -2.00
N ALA A 229 19.01 -3.92 -2.32
CA ALA A 229 20.30 -4.31 -1.75
C ALA A 229 20.55 -3.83 -0.29
N ASP A 230 19.64 -3.05 0.31
CA ASP A 230 19.61 -2.81 1.76
C ASP A 230 18.86 -3.91 2.53
N LEU A 231 18.02 -4.68 1.85
CA LEU A 231 17.24 -5.75 2.47
C LEU A 231 18.02 -7.06 2.46
N SER A 232 18.39 -7.54 3.64
CA SER A 232 19.05 -8.85 3.81
C SER A 232 18.31 -10.00 3.09
N LEU A 233 19.05 -11.05 2.73
CA LEU A 233 18.52 -12.24 2.06
C LEU A 233 17.25 -12.81 2.71
N SER A 234 17.21 -12.90 4.04
CA SER A 234 16.03 -13.42 4.77
C SER A 234 14.80 -12.53 4.63
N ILE A 235 14.96 -11.21 4.43
CA ILE A 235 13.87 -10.30 4.12
C ILE A 235 13.40 -10.51 2.68
N LEU A 236 14.33 -10.70 1.73
CA LEU A 236 13.98 -10.96 0.34
C LEU A 236 13.20 -12.26 0.15
N GLN A 237 13.40 -13.27 1.00
CA GLN A 237 12.55 -14.48 1.06
C GLN A 237 11.09 -14.21 1.49
N HIS A 238 10.76 -12.98 1.84
CA HIS A 238 9.40 -12.53 2.13
C HIS A 238 8.83 -11.58 1.07
N TRP A 239 9.52 -11.36 -0.07
CA TRP A 239 9.13 -10.40 -1.12
C TRP A 239 7.66 -10.46 -1.58
N LYS A 240 7.10 -11.67 -1.71
CA LYS A 240 5.71 -11.90 -2.15
C LYS A 240 4.70 -12.10 -1.01
N ARG A 241 5.12 -11.97 0.27
CA ARG A 241 4.20 -12.04 1.42
C ARG A 241 3.36 -10.78 1.62
N PRO A 242 3.93 -9.55 1.68
CA PRO A 242 3.12 -8.36 1.82
C PRO A 242 2.32 -8.10 0.54
N ARG A 243 1.00 -7.98 0.67
CA ARG A 243 0.07 -7.60 -0.40
C ARG A 243 -0.42 -6.20 -0.10
N ILE A 244 -0.07 -5.24 -0.94
CA ILE A 244 -0.50 -3.84 -0.78
C ILE A 244 -1.69 -3.60 -1.72
N GLN A 245 -2.76 -3.00 -1.21
CA GLN A 245 -3.96 -2.65 -1.96
C GLN A 245 -4.21 -1.14 -1.92
N LEU A 246 -4.63 -0.57 -3.04
CA LEU A 246 -5.00 0.84 -3.21
C LEU A 246 -6.51 0.99 -3.02
N GLN A 247 -6.92 1.95 -2.21
CA GLN A 247 -8.32 2.17 -1.84
C GLN A 247 -8.65 3.64 -2.07
N VAL A 248 -9.06 3.98 -3.29
CA VAL A 248 -9.38 5.35 -3.69
C VAL A 248 -10.81 5.68 -3.24
N ILE A 249 -10.98 6.85 -2.63
CA ILE A 249 -12.26 7.40 -2.20
C ILE A 249 -12.51 8.67 -3.02
N THR A 250 -13.68 8.77 -3.65
CA THR A 250 -14.03 9.91 -4.50
C THR A 250 -15.49 10.28 -4.34
N GLN A 251 -15.80 11.56 -4.58
CA GLN A 251 -17.17 12.02 -4.74
C GLN A 251 -17.34 12.76 -6.07
N ASN A 252 -17.14 14.07 -6.11
CA ASN A 252 -17.58 14.91 -7.23
C ASN A 252 -16.51 15.90 -7.71
N ARG A 253 -15.24 15.48 -7.71
CA ARG A 253 -14.07 16.29 -8.08
C ARG A 253 -13.29 15.67 -9.25
N PHE A 254 -13.93 15.52 -10.41
CA PHE A 254 -13.36 14.79 -11.57
C PHE A 254 -11.90 15.15 -11.90
N ASN A 255 -11.55 16.43 -12.01
CA ASN A 255 -10.18 16.85 -12.36
C ASN A 255 -9.14 16.38 -11.33
N SER A 256 -9.47 16.54 -10.05
CA SER A 256 -8.65 16.14 -8.92
C SER A 256 -8.49 14.62 -8.86
N PHE A 257 -9.60 13.89 -8.98
CA PHE A 257 -9.64 12.44 -9.07
C PHE A 257 -8.84 11.91 -10.28
N SER A 258 -8.95 12.54 -11.45
CA SER A 258 -8.22 12.18 -12.66
C SER A 258 -6.70 12.33 -12.46
N ARG A 259 -6.25 13.40 -11.79
CA ARG A 259 -4.84 13.61 -11.39
C ARG A 259 -4.34 12.49 -10.48
N LEU A 260 -5.11 12.11 -9.44
CA LEU A 260 -4.80 10.94 -8.61
C LEU A 260 -4.66 9.67 -9.46
N MET A 261 -5.64 9.37 -10.31
CA MET A 261 -5.65 8.15 -11.12
C MET A 261 -4.50 8.09 -12.15
N GLN A 262 -4.08 9.24 -12.69
CA GLN A 262 -2.90 9.35 -13.56
C GLN A 262 -1.60 9.09 -12.77
N SER A 263 -1.45 9.70 -11.59
CA SER A 263 -0.26 9.52 -10.74
C SER A 263 -0.11 8.05 -10.27
N LEU A 264 -1.20 7.38 -9.89
CA LEU A 264 -1.22 5.94 -9.56
C LEU A 264 -0.86 5.06 -10.76
N SER A 265 -1.29 5.45 -11.97
CA SER A 265 -1.00 4.69 -13.20
C SER A 265 0.46 4.80 -13.64
N SER A 266 1.13 5.90 -13.27
CA SER A 266 2.51 6.22 -13.67
C SER A 266 3.58 5.75 -12.67
N ALA A 267 3.19 5.09 -11.57
CA ALA A 267 4.10 4.67 -10.51
C ALA A 267 4.80 3.32 -10.78
N PHE A 268 5.97 3.14 -10.15
CA PHE A 268 6.78 1.93 -10.26
C PHE A 268 6.38 0.88 -9.21
N TYR A 269 5.77 -0.21 -9.67
CA TYR A 269 5.29 -1.31 -8.82
C TYR A 269 6.26 -2.50 -8.74
N PHE A 270 7.40 -2.47 -9.44
CA PHE A 270 8.46 -3.48 -9.39
C PHE A 270 7.95 -4.91 -9.69
N GLY A 271 6.97 -5.02 -10.58
CA GLY A 271 6.38 -6.29 -11.04
C GLY A 271 5.48 -7.01 -10.04
N ASP A 272 5.12 -6.38 -8.92
CA ASP A 272 4.09 -6.89 -8.03
C ASP A 272 2.68 -6.66 -8.58
N GLU A 273 1.76 -7.53 -8.18
CA GLU A 273 0.34 -7.37 -8.44
C GLU A 273 -0.29 -6.55 -7.31
N VAL A 274 -0.92 -5.43 -7.67
CA VAL A 274 -1.51 -4.46 -6.75
C VAL A 274 -2.98 -4.32 -7.09
N SER A 275 -3.86 -4.63 -6.14
CA SER A 275 -5.30 -4.44 -6.30
C SER A 275 -5.67 -2.97 -6.13
N LEU A 276 -6.60 -2.49 -6.95
CA LEU A 276 -7.19 -1.15 -6.85
C LEU A 276 -8.70 -1.27 -6.66
N THR A 277 -9.22 -0.64 -5.60
CA THR A 277 -10.66 -0.39 -5.44
C THR A 277 -10.92 1.11 -5.52
N ILE A 278 -11.94 1.52 -6.26
CA ILE A 278 -12.49 2.89 -6.23
C ILE A 278 -13.84 2.83 -5.51
N SER A 279 -13.97 3.61 -4.44
CA SER A 279 -15.17 3.73 -3.62
C SER A 279 -15.79 5.12 -3.82
N MET A 280 -16.94 5.13 -4.47
CA MET A 280 -17.72 6.31 -4.81
C MET A 280 -18.80 6.54 -3.74
N ASP A 281 -18.86 7.74 -3.13
CA ASP A 281 -20.01 8.13 -2.28
C ASP A 281 -21.19 8.60 -3.16
N ARG A 282 -22.40 8.73 -2.61
CA ARG A 282 -23.66 8.85 -3.34
C ARG A 282 -23.75 9.99 -4.38
N LYS A 283 -22.97 11.06 -4.24
CA LYS A 283 -23.08 12.31 -5.03
C LYS A 283 -22.12 12.39 -6.22
N VAL A 284 -21.66 11.26 -6.76
CA VAL A 284 -20.68 11.28 -7.87
C VAL A 284 -21.26 11.91 -9.14
N ASP A 285 -20.44 12.73 -9.78
CA ASP A 285 -20.77 13.37 -11.05
C ASP A 285 -20.67 12.38 -12.24
N GLN A 286 -21.31 12.74 -13.36
CA GLN A 286 -21.40 11.84 -14.51
C GLN A 286 -20.03 11.60 -15.19
N GLU A 287 -19.11 12.57 -15.11
CA GLU A 287 -17.79 12.50 -15.74
C GLU A 287 -16.87 11.53 -14.99
N THR A 288 -16.84 11.62 -13.66
CA THR A 288 -16.17 10.67 -12.75
C THR A 288 -16.72 9.25 -12.93
N MET A 289 -18.05 9.07 -13.01
CA MET A 289 -18.64 7.75 -13.27
C MET A 289 -18.23 7.16 -14.63
N ASP A 290 -18.23 7.96 -15.69
CA ASP A 290 -17.89 7.49 -17.03
C ASP A 290 -16.39 7.27 -17.22
N PHE A 291 -15.54 7.97 -16.47
CA PHE A 291 -14.12 7.63 -16.33
C PHE A 291 -13.96 6.27 -15.64
N CYS A 292 -14.56 6.07 -14.46
CA CYS A 292 -14.44 4.82 -13.69
C CYS A 292 -14.87 3.58 -14.49
N ARG A 293 -15.90 3.70 -15.35
CA ARG A 293 -16.37 2.62 -16.24
C ARG A 293 -15.41 2.26 -17.37
N LYS A 294 -14.58 3.21 -17.81
CA LYS A 294 -13.63 3.06 -18.94
C LYS A 294 -12.20 2.79 -18.47
N PHE A 295 -11.90 3.11 -17.21
CA PHE A 295 -10.57 2.97 -16.62
C PHE A 295 -10.06 1.53 -16.68
N LYS A 296 -8.79 1.37 -17.03
CA LYS A 296 -8.12 0.06 -17.11
C LYS A 296 -6.94 0.05 -16.16
N TRP A 297 -7.05 -0.74 -15.10
CA TRP A 297 -5.95 -0.97 -14.18
C TRP A 297 -5.03 -2.06 -14.72
N GLN A 298 -3.74 -1.73 -14.93
CA GLN A 298 -2.78 -2.65 -15.56
C GLN A 298 -1.92 -3.46 -14.58
N TYR A 299 -2.01 -3.17 -13.28
CA TYR A 299 -1.13 -3.75 -12.26
C TYR A 299 -1.80 -4.83 -11.39
N GLY A 300 -3.08 -5.16 -11.61
CA GLY A 300 -3.77 -6.19 -10.81
C GLY A 300 -5.28 -6.13 -10.94
N SER A 301 -6.00 -6.66 -9.93
CA SER A 301 -7.46 -6.65 -9.91
C SER A 301 -8.03 -5.24 -9.72
N PHE A 302 -9.06 -4.89 -10.49
CA PHE A 302 -9.83 -3.65 -10.34
C PHE A 302 -11.21 -3.92 -9.74
N SER A 303 -11.66 -3.04 -8.84
CA SER A 303 -13.00 -3.08 -8.25
C SER A 303 -13.61 -1.68 -8.17
N LEU A 304 -14.90 -1.56 -8.46
CA LEU A 304 -15.66 -0.32 -8.33
C LEU A 304 -16.80 -0.55 -7.33
N ARG A 305 -16.92 0.33 -6.34
CA ARG A 305 -18.00 0.35 -5.36
C ARG A 305 -18.76 1.67 -5.49
N ASP A 306 -20.08 1.58 -5.64
CA ASP A 306 -20.99 2.72 -5.73
C ASP A 306 -21.95 2.69 -4.53
N ARG A 307 -22.07 3.81 -3.79
CA ARG A 307 -22.77 3.87 -2.51
C ARG A 307 -24.19 4.42 -2.67
N VAL A 308 -25.17 3.57 -2.35
CA VAL A 308 -26.61 3.87 -2.49
C VAL A 308 -27.12 4.99 -1.57
N VAL A 309 -26.54 5.13 -0.37
CA VAL A 309 -26.91 6.12 0.66
C VAL A 309 -25.68 6.95 1.00
N GLN A 310 -25.79 8.26 1.20
CA GLN A 310 -24.63 9.11 1.52
C GLN A 310 -23.91 8.58 2.78
N GLY A 311 -22.60 8.36 2.69
CA GLY A 311 -21.77 7.95 3.82
C GLY A 311 -21.17 9.13 4.58
N GLY A 312 -20.62 10.11 3.85
CA GLY A 312 -19.75 11.15 4.43
C GLY A 312 -18.35 10.62 4.72
N LEU A 313 -17.39 11.52 4.96
CA LEU A 313 -15.97 11.16 4.97
C LEU A 313 -15.60 10.07 5.99
N LEU A 314 -16.15 10.12 7.21
CA LEU A 314 -15.90 9.10 8.23
C LEU A 314 -16.28 7.70 7.77
N VAL A 315 -17.48 7.53 7.19
CA VAL A 315 -17.96 6.21 6.74
C VAL A 315 -17.22 5.80 5.46
N ALA A 316 -16.93 6.73 4.56
CA ALA A 316 -16.19 6.46 3.33
C ALA A 316 -14.77 5.92 3.61
N VAL A 317 -14.03 6.55 4.54
CA VAL A 317 -12.69 6.09 4.95
C VAL A 317 -12.75 4.73 5.65
N MET A 318 -13.66 4.57 6.63
CA MET A 318 -13.73 3.32 7.38
C MET A 318 -14.13 2.13 6.50
N GLU A 319 -15.08 2.29 5.59
CA GLU A 319 -15.56 1.20 4.74
C GLU A 319 -14.72 0.97 3.47
N SER A 320 -13.66 1.75 3.25
CA SER A 320 -12.74 1.56 2.12
C SER A 320 -12.01 0.21 2.19
N TYR A 321 -11.54 -0.17 3.39
CA TYR A 321 -10.51 -1.21 3.57
C TYR A 321 -10.85 -2.20 4.69
N TYR A 322 -10.81 -3.50 4.36
CA TYR A 322 -11.06 -4.63 5.26
C TYR A 322 -10.04 -5.75 5.02
N PRO A 323 -8.94 -5.81 5.77
CA PRO A 323 -7.86 -6.77 5.49
C PRO A 323 -8.18 -8.21 5.89
N ALA A 324 -7.98 -9.13 4.95
CA ALA A 324 -8.22 -10.56 5.15
C ALA A 324 -7.26 -11.24 6.16
N ASP A 325 -6.00 -10.79 6.26
CA ASP A 325 -4.98 -11.35 7.17
C ASP A 325 -3.99 -10.28 7.69
N ASN A 326 -2.85 -10.67 8.27
CA ASN A 326 -1.81 -9.75 8.79
C ASN A 326 -0.72 -9.39 7.76
N HIS A 327 -0.92 -9.75 6.51
CA HIS A 327 0.00 -9.53 5.39
C HIS A 327 -0.65 -8.71 4.26
N GLU A 328 -1.90 -8.30 4.43
CA GLU A 328 -2.66 -7.47 3.50
C GLU A 328 -2.77 -6.04 4.01
N TYR A 329 -2.11 -5.10 3.35
CA TYR A 329 -1.95 -3.71 3.76
C TYR A 329 -2.75 -2.77 2.85
N GLY A 330 -3.39 -1.75 3.41
CA GLY A 330 -4.24 -0.82 2.67
C GLY A 330 -3.61 0.57 2.56
N ILE A 331 -3.74 1.20 1.39
CA ILE A 331 -3.42 2.62 1.18
C ILE A 331 -4.73 3.34 0.80
N PRO A 332 -5.45 3.92 1.77
CA PRO A 332 -6.56 4.83 1.50
C PRO A 332 -6.04 6.15 0.92
N LEU A 333 -6.69 6.62 -0.15
CA LEU A 333 -6.36 7.85 -0.87
C LEU A 333 -7.66 8.60 -1.20
N GLU A 334 -7.76 9.86 -0.78
CA GLU A 334 -8.85 10.75 -1.16
C GLU A 334 -8.58 11.40 -2.52
N ASP A 335 -9.62 11.84 -3.22
CA ASP A 335 -9.54 12.36 -4.60
C ASP A 335 -8.73 13.66 -4.78
N ASP A 336 -8.24 14.30 -3.71
CA ASP A 336 -7.33 15.45 -3.71
C ASP A 336 -5.87 15.13 -3.38
N VAL A 337 -5.54 13.85 -3.19
CA VAL A 337 -4.16 13.37 -3.06
C VAL A 337 -3.55 13.14 -4.44
N GLU A 338 -2.25 13.40 -4.58
CA GLU A 338 -1.44 12.96 -5.71
C GLU A 338 -0.21 12.21 -5.17
N VAL A 339 0.24 11.17 -5.87
CA VAL A 339 1.38 10.34 -5.42
C VAL A 339 2.61 10.47 -6.32
N SER A 340 3.80 10.41 -5.73
CA SER A 340 5.07 10.27 -6.43
C SER A 340 5.12 8.94 -7.21
N PRO A 341 5.79 8.87 -8.37
CA PRO A 341 6.08 7.59 -9.04
C PRO A 341 6.81 6.56 -8.15
N PHE A 342 7.45 6.99 -7.06
CA PHE A 342 8.18 6.15 -6.11
C PHE A 342 7.42 5.83 -4.81
N PHE A 343 6.13 6.19 -4.69
CA PHE A 343 5.38 5.97 -3.45
C PHE A 343 5.34 4.49 -3.03
N TYR A 344 5.13 3.59 -4.00
CA TYR A 344 5.09 2.15 -3.78
C TYR A 344 6.46 1.59 -3.38
N MET A 345 7.54 2.17 -3.92
CA MET A 345 8.91 1.84 -3.55
C MET A 345 9.15 2.05 -2.05
N TRP A 346 8.85 3.26 -1.56
CA TRP A 346 8.98 3.63 -0.15
C TRP A 346 8.13 2.74 0.76
N ALA A 347 6.84 2.58 0.40
CA ALA A 347 5.90 1.72 1.10
C ALA A 347 6.43 0.28 1.24
N LYS A 348 6.86 -0.34 0.14
CA LYS A 348 7.35 -1.72 0.12
C LYS A 348 8.70 -1.88 0.83
N TYR A 349 9.61 -0.92 0.67
CA TYR A 349 10.94 -0.93 1.29
C TYR A 349 10.84 -0.90 2.81
N ALA A 350 10.14 0.09 3.37
CA ALA A 350 9.91 0.20 4.81
C ALA A 350 9.11 -0.97 5.37
N LEU A 351 8.10 -1.45 4.62
CA LEU A 351 7.31 -2.60 5.03
C LEU A 351 8.16 -3.87 5.15
N LEU A 352 8.98 -4.18 4.14
CA LEU A 352 9.87 -5.34 4.17
C LEU A 352 10.91 -5.23 5.30
N LYS A 353 11.56 -4.06 5.46
CA LYS A 353 12.56 -3.81 6.51
C LYS A 353 11.98 -4.07 7.91
N TYR A 354 10.88 -3.40 8.26
CA TYR A 354 10.38 -3.39 9.64
C TYR A 354 9.46 -4.57 9.96
N ARG A 355 8.63 -5.04 9.03
CA ARG A 355 7.65 -6.11 9.32
C ARG A 355 8.15 -7.52 9.03
N TYR A 356 9.11 -7.64 8.12
CA TYR A 356 9.64 -8.93 7.66
C TYR A 356 11.13 -9.12 8.00
N GLY A 357 11.80 -8.09 8.54
CA GLY A 357 13.16 -8.17 9.08
C GLY A 357 13.29 -8.82 10.46
N PRO A 358 14.53 -9.07 10.91
CA PRO A 358 14.81 -9.72 12.19
C PRO A 358 14.32 -8.89 13.39
N GLY A 359 14.34 -7.56 13.29
CA GLY A 359 13.88 -6.63 14.34
C GLY A 359 12.36 -6.46 14.49
N ARG A 360 11.53 -7.23 13.76
CA ARG A 360 10.07 -7.04 13.69
C ARG A 360 9.32 -7.10 15.03
N SER A 361 9.91 -7.68 16.06
CA SER A 361 9.36 -7.71 17.42
C SER A 361 9.32 -6.33 18.07
N SER A 362 10.29 -5.46 17.75
CA SER A 362 10.35 -4.09 18.26
C SER A 362 9.29 -3.20 17.60
N SER A 363 8.98 -3.42 16.32
CA SER A 363 8.00 -2.65 15.56
C SER A 363 6.54 -3.10 15.74
N ARG A 364 6.19 -3.74 16.87
CA ARG A 364 4.79 -4.16 17.17
C ARG A 364 3.83 -2.97 17.29
N ARG A 365 4.33 -1.79 17.66
CA ARG A 365 3.54 -0.55 17.79
C ARG A 365 3.59 0.35 16.56
N LEU A 366 4.23 -0.08 15.48
CA LEU A 366 4.14 0.58 14.18
C LEU A 366 2.75 0.28 13.57
N TYR A 367 1.92 1.30 13.35
CA TYR A 367 0.58 1.15 12.74
C TYR A 367 0.51 1.51 11.26
N GLY A 368 1.58 2.09 10.71
CA GLY A 368 1.58 2.49 9.31
C GLY A 368 2.86 3.17 8.85
N ILE A 369 2.88 3.53 7.56
CA ILE A 369 3.96 4.23 6.87
C ILE A 369 3.32 5.39 6.10
N SER A 370 3.62 6.64 6.48
CA SER A 370 3.19 7.83 5.75
C SER A 370 3.89 7.93 4.40
N LEU A 371 3.15 8.42 3.40
CA LEU A 371 3.71 8.89 2.12
C LEU A 371 3.96 10.42 2.16
N TYR A 372 3.27 11.15 3.04
CA TYR A 372 3.33 12.60 3.20
C TYR A 372 4.25 13.03 4.35
N GLY A 373 5.10 14.03 4.12
CA GLY A 373 5.89 14.72 5.15
C GLY A 373 5.19 16.02 5.61
N PRO A 374 4.70 16.11 6.86
CA PRO A 374 3.98 17.29 7.34
C PRO A 374 4.86 18.52 7.54
N LYS A 375 4.35 19.67 7.10
CA LYS A 375 4.86 21.03 7.41
C LYS A 375 4.21 21.67 8.64
N THR A 376 3.21 21.02 9.24
CA THR A 376 2.44 21.59 10.35
C THR A 376 2.15 20.55 11.44
N SER A 377 2.15 20.99 12.69
CA SER A 377 1.67 20.22 13.84
C SER A 377 0.23 20.64 14.14
N GLU A 378 -0.71 19.72 13.92
CA GLU A 378 -2.15 19.99 13.89
C GLU A 378 -2.87 19.84 15.26
N LEU A 379 -2.21 19.24 16.26
CA LEU A 379 -2.86 18.81 17.51
C LEU A 379 -2.70 19.76 18.71
N HIS A 380 -1.97 20.86 18.55
CA HIS A 380 -1.84 21.89 19.59
C HIS A 380 -3.19 22.55 19.89
N TRP A 381 -3.54 22.66 21.17
CA TRP A 381 -4.85 23.16 21.63
C TRP A 381 -5.22 24.56 21.08
N ASN A 382 -4.23 25.42 20.90
CA ASN A 382 -4.41 26.83 20.52
C ASN A 382 -4.48 27.07 19.01
N GLY A 383 -4.19 26.08 18.16
CA GLY A 383 -4.06 26.31 16.72
C GLY A 383 -3.17 25.27 16.05
N ARG A 384 -3.09 25.29 14.72
CA ARG A 384 -1.99 24.60 14.02
C ARG A 384 -0.69 25.40 14.25
N ARG A 385 0.47 24.73 14.21
CA ARG A 385 1.78 25.38 14.26
C ARG A 385 2.66 24.95 13.09
N PRO A 386 3.63 25.76 12.63
CA PRO A 386 4.69 25.27 11.75
C PRO A 386 5.39 24.07 12.40
N PHE A 387 5.81 23.11 11.59
CA PHE A 387 6.55 21.94 12.04
C PHE A 387 7.58 21.56 10.98
N ASP A 388 8.84 21.53 11.39
CA ASP A 388 9.96 21.09 10.58
C ASP A 388 10.68 19.95 11.32
N PRO A 389 10.66 18.70 10.81
CA PRO A 389 11.35 17.58 11.43
C PRO A 389 12.88 17.75 11.39
N GLU A 390 13.46 18.48 10.42
CA GLU A 390 14.90 18.76 10.40
C GLU A 390 15.27 19.65 11.60
N ALA A 391 14.53 20.74 11.84
CA ALA A 391 14.73 21.63 12.99
C ALA A 391 14.54 20.91 14.34
N VAL A 392 13.52 20.04 14.45
CA VAL A 392 13.27 19.23 15.66
C VAL A 392 14.42 18.27 15.95
N LEU A 393 15.07 17.71 14.92
CA LEU A 393 16.16 16.75 15.09
C LEU A 393 17.55 17.40 15.19
N GLN A 394 17.72 18.65 14.77
CA GLN A 394 19.00 19.37 14.71
C GLN A 394 19.80 19.38 16.02
N HIS A 395 19.12 19.39 17.17
CA HIS A 395 19.75 19.41 18.50
C HIS A 395 19.73 18.05 19.22
N THR A 396 19.56 16.96 18.47
CA THR A 396 19.52 15.58 19.00
C THR A 396 20.73 14.77 18.55
N SER A 397 20.86 13.53 19.03
CA SER A 397 21.85 12.56 18.53
C SER A 397 21.46 11.89 17.20
N TYR A 398 20.26 12.16 16.68
CA TYR A 398 19.77 11.55 15.44
C TYR A 398 20.25 12.35 14.22
N PRO A 399 20.43 11.71 13.05
CA PRO A 399 20.67 12.43 11.80
C PRO A 399 19.49 13.37 11.49
N THR A 400 19.78 14.62 11.12
CA THR A 400 18.78 15.68 10.86
C THR A 400 17.70 15.27 9.85
N ARG A 401 18.10 14.56 8.78
CA ARG A 401 17.20 13.98 7.76
C ARG A 401 16.91 12.49 7.98
N SER A 402 16.89 12.03 9.23
CA SER A 402 16.40 10.69 9.54
C SER A 402 14.89 10.62 9.33
N PRO A 403 14.35 9.57 8.68
CA PRO A 403 12.97 9.16 8.87
C PRO A 403 12.67 9.02 10.36
N TYR A 404 11.43 9.28 10.75
CA TYR A 404 11.03 9.35 12.16
C TYR A 404 9.72 8.61 12.41
N LEU A 405 9.49 8.23 13.66
CA LEU A 405 8.26 7.62 14.15
C LEU A 405 7.42 8.71 14.82
N PHE A 406 6.15 8.85 14.47
CA PHE A 406 5.29 9.93 14.95
C PHE A 406 3.92 9.38 15.37
N GLN A 407 3.34 9.90 16.45
CA GLN A 407 2.00 9.49 16.89
C GLN A 407 0.86 10.07 16.03
N VAL A 408 1.10 11.13 15.25
CA VAL A 408 0.04 11.74 14.44
C VAL A 408 -0.29 10.81 13.25
N PRO A 409 -1.57 10.50 12.97
CA PRO A 409 -1.95 9.75 11.77
C PRO A 409 -1.87 10.60 10.50
N CYS A 410 -1.42 10.01 9.40
CA CYS A 410 -1.45 10.65 8.09
C CYS A 410 -2.77 10.38 7.36
N SER A 411 -3.49 11.45 7.00
CA SER A 411 -4.71 11.41 6.18
C SER A 411 -4.44 11.58 4.67
N TRP A 412 -3.26 12.03 4.26
CA TRP A 412 -2.95 12.39 2.87
C TRP A 412 -2.07 11.34 2.17
N GLY A 413 -2.45 10.08 2.32
CA GLY A 413 -1.74 8.92 1.78
C GLY A 413 -0.79 8.27 2.79
N ALA A 414 -1.15 7.07 3.23
CA ALA A 414 -0.32 6.24 4.10
C ALA A 414 -0.69 4.76 3.96
N VAL A 415 0.27 3.87 4.20
CA VAL A 415 0.04 2.44 4.40
C VAL A 415 -0.50 2.24 5.81
N TYR A 416 -1.69 1.65 5.96
CA TYR A 416 -2.25 1.25 7.24
C TYR A 416 -2.05 -0.25 7.49
N PHE A 417 -1.65 -0.60 8.71
CA PHE A 417 -1.33 -1.99 9.07
C PHE A 417 -2.58 -2.76 9.49
N PRO A 418 -2.74 -4.02 9.03
CA PRO A 418 -4.02 -4.72 9.08
C PRO A 418 -4.54 -5.01 10.49
N GLU A 419 -3.66 -5.37 11.43
CA GLU A 419 -4.09 -5.65 12.80
C GLU A 419 -4.59 -4.39 13.52
N VAL A 420 -3.90 -3.25 13.36
CA VAL A 420 -4.31 -1.98 13.97
C VAL A 420 -5.55 -1.40 13.28
N TRP A 421 -5.70 -1.60 11.96
CA TRP A 421 -6.92 -1.18 11.26
C TRP A 421 -8.15 -1.98 11.72
N ARG A 422 -8.02 -3.30 11.94
CA ARG A 422 -9.12 -4.11 12.49
C ARG A 422 -9.40 -3.84 13.97
N GLU A 423 -8.38 -3.49 14.74
CA GLU A 423 -8.54 -2.97 16.10
C GLU A 423 -9.37 -1.69 16.06
N PHE A 424 -8.99 -0.72 15.22
CA PHE A 424 -9.68 0.55 15.08
C PHE A 424 -11.13 0.41 14.59
N HIS A 425 -11.39 -0.49 13.64
CA HIS A 425 -12.75 -0.85 13.21
C HIS A 425 -13.65 -1.36 14.35
N GLN A 426 -13.08 -2.01 15.35
CA GLN A 426 -13.81 -2.44 16.55
C GLN A 426 -13.92 -1.29 17.55
N TYR A 427 -12.83 -0.57 17.81
CA TYR A 427 -12.79 0.57 18.72
C TYR A 427 -13.83 1.63 18.33
N LEU A 428 -13.88 2.00 17.05
CA LEU A 428 -14.82 2.99 16.54
C LEU A 428 -16.28 2.56 16.72
N LYS A 429 -16.61 1.26 16.61
CA LYS A 429 -17.99 0.79 16.87
C LYS A 429 -18.43 1.04 18.31
N TYR A 430 -17.52 0.83 19.26
CA TYR A 430 -17.78 1.16 20.67
C TYR A 430 -17.92 2.68 20.85
N ARG A 431 -17.02 3.49 20.28
CA ARG A 431 -17.09 4.96 20.38
C ARG A 431 -18.30 5.58 19.68
N MET A 432 -18.82 4.96 18.62
CA MET A 432 -20.04 5.44 17.95
C MET A 432 -21.29 5.29 18.81
N ASP A 433 -21.38 4.24 19.62
CA ASP A 433 -22.45 4.10 20.61
C ASP A 433 -22.35 5.22 21.67
N ASP A 434 -21.15 5.62 22.10
CA ASP A 434 -20.97 6.77 22.99
C ASP A 434 -21.42 8.09 22.34
N VAL A 435 -21.05 8.32 21.07
CA VAL A 435 -21.50 9.48 20.26
C VAL A 435 -23.03 9.50 20.11
N ASN A 436 -23.66 8.33 20.02
CA ASN A 436 -25.11 8.16 19.97
C ASN A 436 -25.80 8.30 21.35
N GLY A 437 -25.07 8.74 22.38
CA GLY A 437 -25.63 9.10 23.69
C GLY A 437 -25.67 7.97 24.72
N TYR A 438 -25.10 6.79 24.44
CA TYR A 438 -25.02 5.72 25.44
C TYR A 438 -23.99 5.99 26.54
N ASN A 439 -23.01 6.88 26.29
CA ASN A 439 -22.05 7.39 27.29
C ASN A 439 -21.38 6.30 28.15
N VAL A 440 -21.01 5.18 27.54
CA VAL A 440 -20.35 4.04 28.20
C VAL A 440 -18.89 4.35 28.51
N GLN A 441 -18.22 5.13 27.67
CA GLN A 441 -16.80 5.44 27.76
C GLN A 441 -16.52 6.94 27.55
N ASN A 442 -15.81 7.60 28.47
CA ASN A 442 -15.41 9.01 28.35
C ASN A 442 -13.90 9.14 28.05
N ILE A 443 -13.52 8.83 26.82
CA ILE A 443 -12.12 8.89 26.37
C ILE A 443 -11.86 10.22 25.65
N THR A 444 -10.91 10.98 26.18
CA THR A 444 -10.35 12.18 25.54
C THR A 444 -8.83 12.20 25.70
N VAL A 445 -8.09 12.59 24.67
CA VAL A 445 -6.63 12.73 24.75
C VAL A 445 -6.26 14.07 25.43
N PRO A 446 -5.55 14.07 26.57
CA PRO A 446 -5.20 15.29 27.29
C PRO A 446 -4.45 16.29 26.41
N GLY A 447 -4.87 17.56 26.41
CA GLY A 447 -4.21 18.65 25.68
C GLY A 447 -4.33 18.62 24.14
N SER A 448 -5.02 17.62 23.56
CA SER A 448 -5.17 17.51 22.10
C SER A 448 -6.33 18.35 21.55
N ARG A 449 -6.09 19.09 20.46
CA ARG A 449 -7.15 19.75 19.67
C ARG A 449 -8.14 18.76 19.07
N SER A 450 -7.76 17.50 18.84
CA SER A 450 -8.59 16.49 18.16
C SER A 450 -9.94 16.22 18.83
N VAL A 451 -10.08 16.51 20.13
CA VAL A 451 -11.35 16.45 20.87
C VAL A 451 -12.45 17.30 20.20
N ARG A 452 -12.08 18.40 19.52
CA ARG A 452 -13.01 19.28 18.79
C ARG A 452 -13.52 18.68 17.47
N TRP A 453 -12.84 17.68 16.90
CA TRP A 453 -13.17 17.10 15.59
C TRP A 453 -14.25 16.01 15.71
N ARG A 454 -15.46 16.40 16.15
CA ARG A 454 -16.56 15.48 16.52
C ARG A 454 -16.90 14.43 15.44
N ASN A 455 -16.85 14.81 14.17
CA ASN A 455 -17.24 13.95 13.04
C ASN A 455 -16.05 13.32 12.30
N SER A 456 -14.80 13.56 12.74
CA SER A 456 -13.61 13.04 12.05
C SER A 456 -13.24 11.66 12.54
N TRP A 457 -13.07 10.70 11.63
CA TRP A 457 -12.49 9.38 11.96
C TRP A 457 -11.12 9.51 12.64
N LYS A 458 -10.33 10.53 12.24
CA LYS A 458 -8.98 10.79 12.73
C LYS A 458 -8.95 11.08 14.23
N ARG A 459 -9.99 11.71 14.79
CA ARG A 459 -10.13 11.92 16.24
C ARG A 459 -10.07 10.58 16.99
N PHE A 460 -10.97 9.67 16.65
CA PHE A 460 -11.10 8.38 17.33
C PHE A 460 -9.86 7.51 17.11
N PHE A 461 -9.18 7.66 15.97
CA PHE A 461 -7.92 6.97 15.74
C PHE A 461 -6.78 7.56 16.59
N ILE A 462 -6.71 8.88 16.79
CA ILE A 462 -5.78 9.52 17.74
C ILE A 462 -6.03 9.05 19.19
N GLU A 463 -7.28 8.86 19.60
CA GLU A 463 -7.61 8.27 20.92
C GLU A 463 -6.97 6.88 21.08
N LEU A 464 -7.19 5.98 20.10
CA LEU A 464 -6.59 4.63 20.11
C LEU A 464 -5.05 4.66 20.04
N VAL A 465 -4.50 5.53 19.21
CA VAL A 465 -3.05 5.66 19.02
C VAL A 465 -2.35 6.14 20.30
N TYR A 466 -2.96 7.08 21.02
CA TYR A 466 -2.46 7.54 22.32
C TYR A 466 -2.53 6.43 23.37
N LEU A 467 -3.69 5.77 23.53
CA LEU A 467 -3.89 4.67 24.50
C LEU A 467 -2.89 3.52 24.30
N ARG A 468 -2.57 3.19 23.04
CA ARG A 468 -1.65 2.09 22.71
C ARG A 468 -0.18 2.50 22.57
N GLY A 469 0.18 3.78 22.71
CA GLY A 469 1.54 4.25 22.42
C GLY A 469 1.99 3.90 21.00
N TYR A 470 1.06 3.96 20.05
CA TYR A 470 1.27 3.62 18.64
C TYR A 470 2.00 4.73 17.88
N VAL A 471 2.74 4.37 16.83
CA VAL A 471 3.49 5.30 15.96
C VAL A 471 3.40 4.90 14.48
N MET A 472 3.51 5.89 13.59
CA MET A 472 3.62 5.73 12.13
C MET A 472 5.00 6.20 11.69
N LEU A 473 5.58 5.53 10.69
CA LEU A 473 6.84 5.97 10.07
C LEU A 473 6.56 7.13 9.12
N TYR A 474 7.35 8.19 9.19
CA TYR A 474 7.29 9.35 8.30
C TYR A 474 8.59 9.52 7.49
N PRO A 475 8.49 9.96 6.22
CA PRO A 475 9.64 10.40 5.44
C PRO A 475 10.19 11.74 5.96
N ASN A 476 11.47 12.00 5.70
CA ASN A 476 12.15 13.24 6.07
C ASN A 476 13.20 13.59 5.00
N PHE A 477 12.72 13.87 3.78
CA PHE A 477 13.57 14.26 2.65
C PHE A 477 13.64 15.78 2.53
N LYS A 478 14.71 16.26 1.90
CA LYS A 478 15.03 17.68 1.79
C LYS A 478 13.86 18.50 1.25
N ASN A 479 13.65 19.69 1.80
CA ASN A 479 12.59 20.63 1.42
C ASN A 479 11.17 20.03 1.51
N PHE A 480 10.93 19.14 2.47
CA PHE A 480 9.66 18.39 2.65
C PHE A 480 9.27 17.50 1.44
N THR A 481 10.26 17.09 0.62
CA THR A 481 10.00 16.21 -0.53
C THR A 481 9.31 14.93 -0.06
N SER A 482 8.21 14.58 -0.70
CA SER A 482 7.27 13.55 -0.21
C SER A 482 6.86 12.56 -1.30
N LEU A 483 6.29 11.44 -0.87
CA LEU A 483 5.74 10.40 -1.73
C LEU A 483 4.25 10.60 -2.04
N SER A 484 3.59 11.51 -1.33
CA SER A 484 2.28 12.05 -1.67
C SER A 484 2.19 13.54 -1.31
N THR A 485 1.25 14.24 -1.93
CA THR A 485 0.85 15.60 -1.58
C THR A 485 -0.67 15.70 -1.59
N ASN A 486 -1.22 16.60 -0.79
CA ASN A 486 -2.63 16.99 -0.85
C ASN A 486 -2.73 18.37 -1.49
N HIS A 487 -3.62 18.54 -2.46
CA HIS A 487 -3.80 19.81 -3.19
C HIS A 487 -4.70 20.81 -2.45
N ALA A 488 -5.23 20.43 -1.28
CA ALA A 488 -6.12 21.20 -0.44
C ALA A 488 -7.35 21.77 -1.18
N GLU A 489 -7.87 20.99 -2.14
CA GLU A 489 -9.05 21.35 -2.92
C GLU A 489 -10.30 21.45 -2.05
N SER A 490 -11.26 22.27 -2.46
CA SER A 490 -12.48 22.55 -1.69
C SER A 490 -13.25 21.25 -1.36
N GLY A 491 -13.67 21.07 -0.11
CA GLY A 491 -14.23 19.82 0.41
C GLY A 491 -14.71 19.92 1.86
N GLU A 492 -14.95 18.79 2.53
CA GLU A 492 -15.53 18.73 3.90
C GLU A 492 -14.62 19.35 4.98
N HIS A 493 -13.31 19.48 4.71
CA HIS A 493 -12.31 20.03 5.65
C HIS A 493 -11.48 21.19 5.05
N MET A 494 -11.80 21.65 3.84
CA MET A 494 -11.08 22.72 3.15
C MET A 494 -12.08 23.68 2.50
N HIS A 495 -12.06 24.94 2.95
CA HIS A 495 -12.88 26.02 2.38
C HIS A 495 -11.97 27.17 1.93
N PRO A 496 -11.24 27.02 0.81
CA PRO A 496 -10.24 28.00 0.37
C PRO A 496 -10.84 29.39 0.12
N GLU A 497 -12.08 29.46 -0.37
CA GLU A 497 -12.83 30.71 -0.62
C GLU A 497 -13.09 31.55 0.65
N ARG A 498 -12.95 30.96 1.85
CA ARG A 498 -13.20 31.63 3.14
C ARG A 498 -11.94 32.16 3.82
N LYS A 499 -10.75 31.95 3.22
CA LYS A 499 -9.45 32.23 3.85
C LYS A 499 -8.69 33.29 3.06
N LYS A 500 -7.86 34.09 3.75
CA LYS A 500 -6.98 35.07 3.08
C LYS A 500 -5.80 34.38 2.38
N THR A 501 -5.38 33.25 2.94
CA THR A 501 -4.25 32.43 2.47
C THR A 501 -4.77 31.15 1.81
N PRO A 502 -4.34 30.84 0.57
CA PRO A 502 -4.64 29.54 -0.05
C PRO A 502 -4.10 28.37 0.79
N PRO A 503 -4.95 27.41 1.22
CA PRO A 503 -4.53 26.22 1.98
C PRO A 503 -3.40 25.40 1.32
N SER A 504 -3.33 25.41 -0.01
CA SER A 504 -2.27 24.75 -0.78
C SER A 504 -0.86 25.27 -0.45
N LEU A 505 -0.69 26.53 -0.05
CA LEU A 505 0.62 27.05 0.38
C LEU A 505 1.13 26.39 1.67
N VAL A 506 0.23 25.92 2.52
CA VAL A 506 0.55 25.30 3.82
C VAL A 506 0.66 23.78 3.70
N PHE A 507 -0.24 23.15 2.93
CA PHE A 507 -0.36 21.69 2.91
C PHE A 507 0.34 21.02 1.73
N THR A 508 0.52 21.70 0.59
CA THR A 508 1.21 21.11 -0.57
C THR A 508 2.70 20.95 -0.30
N VAL A 509 3.24 19.80 -0.70
CA VAL A 509 4.65 19.42 -0.60
C VAL A 509 5.18 18.97 -1.96
N PRO A 510 6.47 19.17 -2.27
CA PRO A 510 7.02 18.71 -3.54
C PRO A 510 7.00 17.18 -3.62
N LEU A 511 6.48 16.64 -4.72
CA LEU A 511 6.53 15.20 -4.98
C LEU A 511 7.93 14.78 -5.44
N MET A 512 8.38 13.63 -4.94
CA MET A 512 9.63 13.01 -5.37
C MET A 512 9.51 12.53 -6.83
N ASN A 513 10.05 13.30 -7.77
CA ASN A 513 10.04 12.98 -9.21
C ASN A 513 11.32 12.29 -9.71
N THR A 514 12.39 12.31 -8.92
CA THR A 514 13.63 11.55 -9.12
C THR A 514 13.87 10.64 -7.92
N ASN A 515 14.46 9.46 -8.13
CA ASN A 515 14.69 8.51 -7.04
C ASN A 515 15.95 8.88 -6.24
N THR A 516 15.80 9.76 -5.25
CA THR A 516 16.86 10.19 -4.33
C THR A 516 16.81 9.46 -2.98
N VAL A 517 15.87 8.52 -2.77
CA VAL A 517 15.59 7.92 -1.45
C VAL A 517 16.85 7.39 -0.76
N LEU A 518 17.74 6.68 -1.47
CA LEU A 518 18.97 6.18 -0.86
C LEU A 518 20.01 7.29 -0.64
N GLU A 519 20.07 8.30 -1.50
CA GLU A 519 21.04 9.39 -1.41
C GLU A 519 20.76 10.33 -0.23
N GLU A 520 19.49 10.43 0.17
CA GLU A 520 19.03 11.28 1.27
C GLU A 520 18.85 10.53 2.59
N LEU A 521 18.68 9.20 2.56
CA LEU A 521 18.62 8.39 3.79
C LEU A 521 19.97 8.38 4.53
N PRO A 522 19.96 8.36 5.88
CA PRO A 522 21.19 8.27 6.67
C PRO A 522 22.09 7.10 6.23
N ASN A 523 23.36 7.41 5.95
CA ASN A 523 24.37 6.45 5.49
C ASN A 523 24.05 5.70 4.19
N GLY A 524 23.00 6.05 3.42
CA GLY A 524 22.62 5.31 2.22
C GLY A 524 21.62 4.16 2.44
N HIS A 525 21.02 4.08 3.65
CA HIS A 525 20.31 2.92 4.16
C HIS A 525 19.09 3.32 5.01
N LEU A 526 18.05 2.50 5.02
CA LEU A 526 16.92 2.72 5.93
C LEU A 526 17.36 2.31 7.36
N PRO A 527 17.26 3.18 8.39
CA PRO A 527 17.77 2.89 9.73
C PRO A 527 17.17 1.63 10.37
N GLN A 528 17.81 1.11 11.41
CA GLN A 528 17.18 0.09 12.25
C GLN A 528 16.03 0.72 13.05
N TYR A 529 15.00 -0.07 13.38
CA TYR A 529 13.81 0.47 14.05
C TYR A 529 14.11 1.17 15.38
N ALA A 530 15.12 0.70 16.13
CA ALA A 530 15.55 1.30 17.39
C ALA A 530 16.42 2.57 17.23
N GLU A 531 16.87 2.88 16.02
CA GLU A 531 17.66 4.07 15.68
C GLU A 531 16.78 5.22 15.18
N LEU A 532 15.48 4.99 14.97
CA LEU A 532 14.54 6.01 14.53
C LEU A 532 14.19 6.94 15.71
N PRO A 533 14.22 8.27 15.54
CA PRO A 533 13.66 9.19 16.50
C PRO A 533 12.14 8.98 16.62
N VAL A 534 11.62 9.12 17.84
CA VAL A 534 10.20 8.94 18.16
C VAL A 534 9.63 10.28 18.63
N LEU A 535 8.52 10.71 18.03
CA LEU A 535 7.85 11.98 18.28
C LEU A 535 6.43 11.74 18.83
N ASP A 536 6.06 12.49 19.86
CA ASP A 536 4.72 12.48 20.43
C ASP A 536 3.68 13.21 19.56
N LEU A 537 2.42 13.28 19.99
CA LEU A 537 1.34 13.96 19.25
C LEU A 537 1.59 15.45 18.92
N TRP A 538 2.53 16.12 19.60
CA TRP A 538 2.78 17.55 19.42
C TRP A 538 4.04 17.85 18.60
N GLY A 539 4.88 16.84 18.37
CA GLY A 539 6.14 16.94 17.62
C GLY A 539 7.38 16.91 18.50
N ASN A 540 7.27 16.64 19.81
CA ASN A 540 8.43 16.57 20.69
C ASN A 540 9.11 15.20 20.60
N VAL A 541 10.44 15.17 20.59
CA VAL A 541 11.22 13.92 20.64
C VAL A 541 11.12 13.29 22.04
N VAL A 542 10.71 12.03 22.10
CA VAL A 542 10.39 11.26 23.33
C VAL A 542 10.85 9.81 23.22
N GLY A 543 10.79 9.05 24.31
CA GLY A 543 11.02 7.60 24.28
C GLY A 543 9.77 6.78 23.91
N HIS A 544 9.96 5.62 23.28
CA HIS A 544 8.87 4.65 23.05
C HIS A 544 8.15 4.26 24.35
N ASP A 545 8.91 3.98 25.41
CA ASP A 545 8.36 3.59 26.72
C ASP A 545 7.55 4.72 27.37
N GLU A 546 7.89 5.98 27.09
CA GLU A 546 7.14 7.14 27.56
C GLU A 546 5.76 7.23 26.87
N LEU A 547 5.70 7.02 25.56
CA LEU A 547 4.43 6.96 24.83
C LEU A 547 3.53 5.84 25.34
N ILE A 548 4.11 4.66 25.62
CA ILE A 548 3.40 3.54 26.22
C ILE A 548 2.90 3.93 27.61
N HIS A 549 3.75 4.51 28.46
CA HIS A 549 3.38 4.90 29.82
C HIS A 549 2.26 5.95 29.85
N ARG A 550 2.30 6.97 28.98
CA ARG A 550 1.23 7.96 28.78
C ARG A 550 -0.10 7.28 28.44
N GLY A 551 -0.09 6.35 27.49
CA GLY A 551 -1.27 5.57 27.09
C GLY A 551 -1.83 4.69 28.21
N LEU A 552 -0.96 3.99 28.95
CA LEU A 552 -1.36 3.16 30.09
C LEU A 552 -1.91 3.97 31.27
N ASN A 553 -1.42 5.19 31.48
CA ASN A 553 -1.98 6.09 32.50
C ASN A 553 -3.40 6.51 32.13
N LEU A 554 -3.62 6.97 30.88
CA LEU A 554 -4.97 7.29 30.41
C LEU A 554 -5.90 6.07 30.46
N GLN A 555 -5.43 4.86 30.11
CA GLN A 555 -6.24 3.65 30.22
C GLN A 555 -6.77 3.44 31.66
N ARG A 556 -5.95 3.65 32.69
CA ARG A 556 -6.37 3.52 34.10
C ARG A 556 -7.36 4.59 34.56
N GLU A 557 -7.41 5.73 33.88
CA GLU A 557 -8.34 6.83 34.16
C GLU A 557 -9.70 6.63 33.48
N VAL A 558 -9.69 6.06 32.26
CA VAL A 558 -10.89 5.94 31.41
C VAL A 558 -11.51 4.54 31.37
N SER A 559 -10.82 3.51 31.89
CA SER A 559 -11.25 2.12 31.79
C SER A 559 -11.09 1.35 33.10
N GLU A 560 -12.03 0.43 33.36
CA GLU A 560 -11.96 -0.52 34.46
C GLU A 560 -10.98 -1.68 34.19
N CYS A 561 -10.48 -1.81 32.97
CA CYS A 561 -9.65 -2.95 32.56
C CYS A 561 -8.20 -2.72 32.97
N PRO A 562 -7.54 -3.74 33.58
CA PRO A 562 -6.12 -3.64 33.86
C PRO A 562 -5.34 -3.52 32.54
N PRO A 563 -4.29 -2.68 32.49
CA PRO A 563 -3.32 -2.69 31.39
C PRO A 563 -2.77 -4.09 31.10
N GLU A 564 -2.96 -4.55 29.87
CA GLU A 564 -2.42 -5.82 29.36
C GLU A 564 -1.36 -5.57 28.26
N ASP A 565 -0.62 -6.63 27.93
CA ASP A 565 0.26 -6.66 26.75
C ASP A 565 -0.55 -6.44 25.46
N LEU A 566 0.11 -5.88 24.43
CA LEU A 566 -0.58 -5.49 23.19
C LEU A 566 -1.25 -6.67 22.45
N THR A 567 -2.59 -6.72 22.48
CA THR A 567 -3.40 -7.79 21.86
C THR A 567 -3.94 -7.47 20.45
N TYR A 568 -4.07 -6.18 20.10
CA TYR A 568 -4.84 -5.67 18.94
C TYR A 568 -6.35 -5.95 18.98
N ASP A 569 -6.94 -6.26 20.14
CA ASP A 569 -8.40 -6.30 20.36
C ASP A 569 -8.78 -5.19 21.35
N PRO A 570 -9.59 -4.18 20.97
CA PRO A 570 -9.88 -3.04 21.85
C PRO A 570 -10.79 -3.42 23.03
N LYS A 571 -11.23 -4.67 23.16
CA LYS A 571 -11.95 -5.16 24.34
C LYS A 571 -11.08 -5.21 25.60
N ASP A 572 -9.76 -5.30 25.46
CA ASP A 572 -8.81 -5.15 26.59
C ASP A 572 -8.71 -3.69 27.07
N LEU A 573 -8.98 -2.72 26.19
CA LEU A 573 -9.08 -1.29 26.50
C LEU A 573 -10.46 -0.91 27.06
N LEU A 574 -11.55 -1.53 26.58
CA LEU A 574 -12.93 -1.04 26.77
C LEU A 574 -13.85 -1.94 27.61
N CYS A 575 -13.35 -3.06 28.12
CA CYS A 575 -14.08 -4.00 29.00
C CYS A 575 -15.39 -4.55 28.44
N ALA A 576 -15.30 -5.45 27.46
CA ALA A 576 -16.46 -6.05 26.79
C ALA A 576 -17.52 -6.69 27.71
N ALA A 577 -17.17 -7.08 28.94
CA ALA A 577 -18.12 -7.65 29.90
C ALA A 577 -19.04 -6.60 30.56
N ALA A 578 -18.57 -5.35 30.71
CA ALA A 578 -19.39 -4.20 31.08
C ALA A 578 -20.25 -3.72 29.88
N TYR A 579 -19.76 -3.96 28.66
CA TYR A 579 -20.43 -3.62 27.40
C TYR A 579 -21.61 -4.55 27.05
N GLN A 580 -22.63 -4.58 27.92
CA GLN A 580 -23.96 -5.00 27.48
C GLN A 580 -24.48 -3.93 26.54
N ARG A 581 -24.54 -4.22 25.23
CA ARG A 581 -25.25 -3.35 24.28
C ARG A 581 -26.65 -3.10 24.85
N PRO A 582 -27.04 -1.84 25.15
CA PRO A 582 -28.37 -1.57 25.62
C PRO A 582 -29.36 -2.09 24.58
N THR A 583 -30.33 -2.89 25.03
CA THR A 583 -31.49 -3.20 24.19
C THR A 583 -32.11 -1.89 23.73
N PRO A 584 -32.50 -1.74 22.45
CA PRO A 584 -33.11 -0.52 21.95
C PRO A 584 -34.50 -0.33 22.60
N THR A 585 -34.50 0.25 23.79
CA THR A 585 -35.68 0.84 24.44
C THR A 585 -36.13 2.02 23.62
N GLU A 586 -37.45 2.05 23.34
CA GLU A 586 -38.22 3.05 22.60
C GLU A 586 -37.40 4.17 21.95
N SER A 587 -37.27 4.10 20.62
CA SER A 587 -36.78 5.14 19.70
C SER A 587 -36.52 6.49 20.37
N LEU A 588 -35.28 6.71 20.81
CA LEU A 588 -34.81 8.04 21.17
C LEU A 588 -35.16 8.96 19.99
N PRO A 589 -35.94 10.04 20.21
CA PRO A 589 -36.34 10.91 19.11
C PRO A 589 -35.06 11.51 18.54
N VAL A 590 -34.84 11.32 17.23
CA VAL A 590 -33.80 12.04 16.48
C VAL A 590 -34.25 13.49 16.42
N LYS A 591 -33.91 14.24 17.47
CA LYS A 591 -34.23 15.64 17.64
C LYS A 591 -33.07 16.37 18.30
N ASP A 592 -32.61 17.37 17.55
CA ASP A 592 -32.25 18.67 18.11
C ASP A 592 -31.06 18.67 19.10
N ILE A 593 -29.91 18.15 18.64
CA ILE A 593 -28.59 18.68 19.02
C ILE A 593 -27.99 19.38 17.79
N ILE A 594 -28.61 20.50 17.42
CA ILE A 594 -28.07 21.49 16.49
C ILE A 594 -27.95 22.81 17.26
N GLU A 595 -26.86 23.53 17.04
CA GLU A 595 -26.58 24.89 17.56
C GLU A 595 -26.44 25.03 19.09
N GLU A 596 -25.37 24.44 19.63
CA GLU A 596 -24.42 25.30 20.34
C GLU A 596 -23.29 25.65 19.38
N ILE A 597 -23.30 26.89 18.86
CA ILE A 597 -22.23 27.42 18.01
C ILE A 597 -21.02 27.72 18.91
N ILE A 598 -20.27 26.68 19.25
CA ILE A 598 -18.83 26.83 19.34
C ILE A 598 -18.41 27.10 17.89
N PRO A 599 -17.82 28.26 17.55
CA PRO A 599 -17.43 28.53 16.18
C PRO A 599 -16.54 27.39 15.68
N GLU A 600 -16.84 26.88 14.48
CA GLU A 600 -15.93 25.95 13.78
C GLU A 600 -14.56 26.60 13.84
N ALA A 601 -13.63 25.93 14.53
CA ALA A 601 -12.39 26.57 14.96
C ALA A 601 -11.64 27.05 13.72
N ASP A 602 -11.61 28.37 13.54
CA ASP A 602 -11.24 28.99 12.27
C ASP A 602 -9.93 28.43 11.77
N ASP A 603 -9.90 28.11 10.49
CA ASP A 603 -9.12 26.97 10.04
C ASP A 603 -7.70 27.44 9.68
N ASP A 604 -6.92 27.73 10.74
CA ASP A 604 -5.73 28.60 10.99
C ASP A 604 -4.61 28.75 9.94
N VAL A 605 -4.88 28.57 8.66
CA VAL A 605 -3.91 28.76 7.56
C VAL A 605 -3.39 30.21 7.55
N ASP A 606 -4.25 31.18 7.88
CA ASP A 606 -3.86 32.60 7.92
C ASP A 606 -2.88 32.92 9.06
N THR A 607 -2.97 32.24 10.20
CA THR A 607 -2.06 32.45 11.36
C THR A 607 -0.71 31.77 11.17
N LEU A 608 -0.66 30.69 10.38
CA LEU A 608 0.56 29.96 10.04
C LEU A 608 1.47 30.76 9.10
N VAL A 609 0.90 31.55 8.18
CA VAL A 609 1.72 32.31 7.22
C VAL A 609 2.26 33.60 7.82
N THR A 610 1.54 34.28 8.73
CA THR A 610 2.10 35.46 9.41
C THR A 610 3.27 35.08 10.33
N THR A 611 3.14 33.98 11.08
CA THR A 611 4.23 33.50 11.97
C THR A 611 5.47 33.02 11.23
N ALA A 612 5.33 32.55 9.98
CA ALA A 612 6.48 32.20 9.14
C ALA A 612 7.22 33.40 8.52
N ILE A 613 6.68 34.62 8.64
CA ILE A 613 7.28 35.86 8.11
C ILE A 613 8.02 36.64 9.19
N ASP A 614 7.57 36.58 10.45
CA ASP A 614 8.15 37.35 11.57
C ASP A 614 9.45 36.74 12.17
N ASP A 615 9.82 35.51 11.84
CA ASP A 615 11.00 34.81 12.44
C ASP A 615 12.38 35.29 11.90
N HIS A 616 12.42 36.32 11.04
CA HIS A 616 13.65 36.99 10.62
C HIS A 616 13.52 38.53 10.67
N PRO A 617 13.97 39.12 11.79
CA PRO A 617 14.94 40.20 11.67
C PRO A 617 16.19 39.90 12.50
N VAL A 618 17.33 39.72 11.82
CA VAL A 618 18.63 39.89 12.45
C VAL A 618 18.84 41.39 12.62
N GLU A 619 18.69 41.88 13.85
CA GLU A 619 19.11 43.24 14.20
C GLU A 619 20.63 43.35 14.01
N LEU A 620 21.05 44.09 12.99
CA LEU A 620 22.41 44.61 12.88
C LEU A 620 22.40 46.04 13.38
N GLU A 621 22.82 46.23 14.64
CA GLU A 621 23.23 47.54 15.13
C GLU A 621 24.39 48.05 14.27
N VAL A 622 24.21 49.22 13.65
CA VAL A 622 25.30 50.03 13.10
C VAL A 622 25.04 51.47 13.49
N ASP A 623 25.80 51.96 14.47
CA ASP A 623 26.02 53.38 14.68
C ASP A 623 26.73 53.95 13.44
N ASP A 624 26.20 55.03 12.85
CA ASP A 624 27.00 56.25 12.64
C ASP A 624 26.14 57.48 12.29
N ALA A 625 26.73 58.67 12.45
CA ALA A 625 25.99 59.93 12.56
C ALA A 625 25.94 60.80 11.27
N ASN A 626 24.96 61.72 11.26
CA ASN A 626 24.91 63.02 10.54
C ASN A 626 25.20 63.09 9.03
N ALA A 627 24.17 63.48 8.25
CA ALA A 627 24.24 64.61 7.30
C ALA A 627 22.83 65.10 6.89
N ASP A 628 22.74 66.38 6.54
CA ASP A 628 21.50 67.13 6.24
C ASP A 628 20.95 66.99 4.81
N ASP A 629 19.75 67.56 4.65
CA ASP A 629 19.20 68.28 3.47
C ASP A 629 18.55 67.52 2.28
N GLN A 630 17.21 67.58 2.30
CA GLN A 630 16.34 68.29 1.34
C GLN A 630 16.16 67.85 -0.15
N VAL A 631 14.87 67.57 -0.43
CA VAL A 631 14.01 68.26 -1.44
C VAL A 631 13.85 67.69 -2.88
N ASP A 632 12.57 67.46 -3.20
CA ASP A 632 11.82 67.51 -4.47
C ASP A 632 12.20 66.71 -5.75
N ALA A 633 11.31 65.75 -6.02
CA ALA A 633 10.35 65.73 -7.15
C ALA A 633 10.74 65.26 -8.58
N MET A 634 9.68 64.71 -9.22
CA MET A 634 9.39 64.56 -10.66
C MET A 634 10.12 63.49 -11.49
N ASP A 635 9.35 62.41 -11.75
CA ASP A 635 8.82 62.03 -13.06
C ASP A 635 9.72 61.93 -14.32
N HIS A 636 9.56 60.78 -14.98
CA HIS A 636 9.79 60.48 -16.40
C HIS A 636 11.22 60.66 -16.98
N LEU A 637 11.80 59.55 -17.45
CA LEU A 637 12.04 59.35 -18.88
C LEU A 637 12.43 57.90 -19.23
N ASP A 638 12.23 57.55 -20.50
CA ASP A 638 12.52 56.25 -21.11
C ASP A 638 14.01 55.88 -21.08
N ILE A 639 14.29 54.57 -21.09
CA ILE A 639 15.59 54.03 -21.50
C ILE A 639 15.37 53.01 -22.61
N ASP A 640 15.61 53.47 -23.83
CA ASP A 640 15.98 52.64 -24.96
C ASP A 640 17.52 52.58 -25.03
N GLN A 641 18.07 51.57 -25.71
CA GLN A 641 19.50 51.28 -25.91
C GLN A 641 20.30 50.64 -24.75
N LEU A 642 20.61 49.36 -24.93
CA LEU A 642 22.01 48.89 -24.97
C LEU A 642 22.13 47.79 -26.05
N ILE A 643 23.15 47.89 -26.89
CA ILE A 643 23.39 47.05 -28.08
C ILE A 643 24.59 46.12 -27.85
N ASP A 644 24.45 44.89 -28.34
CA ASP A 644 25.47 43.85 -28.63
C ASP A 644 26.51 43.45 -27.57
N THR A 645 26.57 42.14 -27.31
CA THR A 645 27.63 41.30 -27.93
C THR A 645 27.17 39.85 -28.12
N ASN A 646 27.45 39.32 -29.32
CA ASN A 646 27.15 37.96 -29.82
C ASN A 646 27.55 36.79 -28.90
N GLU A 647 26.79 35.69 -28.90
CA GLU A 647 27.08 34.47 -29.70
C GLU A 647 25.91 33.44 -29.61
N GLU A 648 25.75 32.62 -30.65
CA GLU A 648 24.60 31.70 -30.86
C GLU A 648 24.61 30.46 -29.95
N PRO A 649 23.47 29.74 -29.83
CA PRO A 649 23.53 28.37 -30.35
C PRO A 649 22.30 27.88 -31.15
N GLU A 650 22.63 26.97 -32.06
CA GLU A 650 21.86 26.20 -33.05
C GLU A 650 20.43 25.74 -32.69
N GLU A 651 19.54 25.81 -33.70
CA GLU A 651 18.24 25.13 -33.73
C GLU A 651 18.39 23.60 -33.92
N VAL A 652 17.53 22.81 -33.26
CA VAL A 652 17.24 21.42 -33.64
C VAL A 652 15.71 21.21 -33.63
N PRO A 653 15.09 20.62 -34.67
CA PRO A 653 13.68 20.89 -34.97
C PRO A 653 12.68 19.90 -34.35
N PHE A 654 11.45 20.40 -34.16
CA PHE A 654 10.26 19.59 -33.93
C PHE A 654 9.97 18.66 -35.12
N PHE A 655 9.69 17.39 -34.83
CA PHE A 655 9.04 16.47 -35.78
C PHE A 655 7.66 16.05 -35.26
N LEU A 656 6.64 16.33 -36.07
CA LEU A 656 5.31 15.72 -36.01
C LEU A 656 5.28 14.54 -36.99
N GLY A 657 4.62 13.44 -36.63
CA GLY A 657 4.45 12.27 -37.49
C GLY A 657 3.56 11.21 -36.85
N GLU A 658 2.57 10.77 -37.62
CA GLU A 658 1.41 9.89 -37.33
C GLU A 658 1.68 8.60 -36.53
#